data_AF-A0A543C0T4-F1
#
_entry.id   AF-A0A543C0T4-F1
#
_cell.length_a   1.000
_cell.length_b   1.000
_cell.length_c   1.000
_cell.angle_alpha   90.00
_cell.angle_beta   90.00
_cell.angle_gamma   90.00
#
_symmetry.space_group_name_H-M   'P 1'
#
loop_
_entity.id
_entity.type
_entity.pdbx_description
1 polymer ?
#
loop_
_entity_poly.entity_id
_entity_poly.type
_entity_poly.pdbx_seq_one_letter_code
_entity_poly.pdbx_strand_id
1 'polypeptide(L)'
;MLIKLIGACAVLAGLVAAVPQTAAASPAGTRADRHAVRSGDARFEVLSPTLIRMEYAGDGKFTDAATFNAIGRDDFQHTAFTHKVSGGWLTVDTGRLTLRYRVGSGPFTAQNVSLRLRGGVTAHPSWPAPATCTVGDLCEAEKTMLAGGVSVATDHTGYTGPGFAAGFQSVGGSLTYRLDAPSAGTYELRLRYANAQGGDGQNTTRTLSAAVDGGTPSTLTLPKTADWNTWAFATSPLQLSAGTHTLVVSRGPDDSGNVNVDSLAVLPPGAPYPAPQVSATPCDQGSVCEAEDGALTGGARLAADHNGYSGGGFVGGLERAGATDSVALRNVPADGRYALQVRYANGGGSARTISVAVNDGTPVSATLPPTADWDSWATVMVPVTLTKGSDIVALGCPTDDSCHVNLDTVAATSATSPVLPAHSPLGGYRRGLDGVDSGAVTTPGLLYRDGWDLLDDTTSALYDPAKRAVRQRPHQEPYQDSYLFGYGQDYKTGLADLATLTGPPNLLPRWAYGVWFSEYYDFTAADYENTVLPKFRSEGVPLDVLVTDTDFKAPASWDGWEMDPKKFPDPAAFFDWAAEQGLHNTLNIHPSIVSGDPQYAAAQATAKNKLAASGCSAPSGQTCHVFDWSDPDQLKAYFDLHQTMEKQGADFWWLDWCCDDSHSSMPGVTPDAWINQKYTDDTAKNVGRGFAFSRAFGSLQAGGYSGQAGVPTGPWADKRTTVHFTGDTTSSWGTLRYEVGYTPGESASTGLSAVSHDIGGFNGPSHLADDLYVRWVQLGAFQPVLRLHGNHSDRLPWQYGDQAKAAAEKFLNLREDLVPYTYTLAHEAAATGIPAVRATYLEYPDQPGAYDAASREYFYGSDVLVAPATSAGTSAATSVWFPPGRWTDYFSGRTYTGPSVQDVTTDWNAMPVFVKAGGIVPTRTDDVTNDVQNPLTKVTLTVAGGADGSYALYEDDGHSSAPKSATTGVRYTEKTHLLRIAPVRGTYKGQVTDRRWTAVFTDAAAPGTVRIDGANAPAGSWKYDANRRTLTVTVPTRSVRAATTISYS
;
A
#
# COMPACT_ATOMS: atom_id res chain seq x y z
N MET A 1 -43.51 20.33 47.87
CA MET A 1 -43.74 20.24 49.32
C MET A 1 -43.97 18.78 49.68
N LEU A 2 -43.69 18.37 50.92
CA LEU A 2 -43.42 17.00 51.37
C LEU A 2 -44.52 15.92 51.18
N ILE A 3 -44.08 14.63 51.13
CA ILE A 3 -44.60 13.40 51.79
C ILE A 3 -45.17 12.20 50.97
N LYS A 4 -44.41 11.07 51.05
CA LYS A 4 -44.73 9.60 51.16
C LYS A 4 -45.67 8.91 50.12
N LEU A 5 -45.43 7.73 49.54
CA LEU A 5 -44.50 6.56 49.71
C LEU A 5 -44.91 5.49 50.77
N ILE A 6 -44.82 4.19 50.39
CA ILE A 6 -45.06 2.92 51.16
C ILE A 6 -46.57 2.63 51.41
N GLY A 7 -47.18 1.43 51.34
CA GLY A 7 -46.82 0.01 51.12
C GLY A 7 -47.92 -0.87 51.80
N ALA A 8 -48.12 -2.20 51.61
CA ALA A 8 -47.56 -3.24 50.72
C ALA A 8 -48.47 -4.52 50.81
N CYS A 9 -48.08 -5.64 50.16
CA CYS A 9 -48.57 -7.04 50.33
C CYS A 9 -50.01 -7.44 49.92
N ALA A 10 -50.12 -8.48 49.07
CA ALA A 10 -51.08 -9.60 49.16
C ALA A 10 -50.61 -10.78 48.27
N VAL A 11 -50.95 -12.03 48.63
CA VAL A 11 -50.33 -13.27 48.11
C VAL A 11 -51.36 -14.43 48.03
N LEU A 12 -51.30 -15.24 46.95
CA LEU A 12 -51.90 -16.60 46.76
C LEU A 12 -53.45 -16.72 46.70
N ALA A 13 -54.10 -17.69 46.00
CA ALA A 13 -53.64 -18.80 45.13
C ALA A 13 -54.74 -19.28 44.12
N GLY A 14 -54.33 -20.10 43.12
CA GLY A 14 -55.19 -21.10 42.43
C GLY A 14 -55.67 -20.75 41.00
N LEU A 15 -55.67 -21.63 39.99
CA LEU A 15 -55.37 -23.07 39.92
C LEU A 15 -54.71 -23.46 38.56
N VAL A 16 -53.78 -24.42 38.61
CA VAL A 16 -53.46 -25.51 37.65
C VAL A 16 -53.39 -25.22 36.13
N ALA A 17 -52.19 -25.40 35.57
CA ALA A 17 -51.95 -25.91 34.22
C ALA A 17 -50.79 -26.93 34.25
N ALA A 18 -50.78 -27.88 33.30
CA ALA A 18 -49.92 -29.06 33.33
C ALA A 18 -48.42 -28.79 33.08
N VAL A 19 -47.57 -29.73 33.50
CA VAL A 19 -46.12 -29.74 33.25
C VAL A 19 -45.81 -30.52 31.96
N PRO A 20 -45.20 -29.89 30.94
CA PRO A 20 -44.31 -30.55 30.00
C PRO A 20 -42.86 -30.48 30.51
N GLN A 21 -42.05 -31.47 30.14
CA GLN A 21 -40.64 -31.56 30.56
C GLN A 21 -39.82 -30.35 30.08
N THR A 22 -38.96 -29.84 30.96
CA THR A 22 -37.95 -28.84 30.60
C THR A 22 -36.94 -29.45 29.62
N ALA A 23 -37.02 -29.07 28.34
CA ALA A 23 -35.86 -29.19 27.47
C ALA A 23 -34.74 -28.33 28.05
N ALA A 24 -33.55 -28.90 28.23
CA ALA A 24 -32.40 -28.15 28.68
C ALA A 24 -32.10 -27.04 27.65
N ALA A 25 -31.99 -25.79 28.11
CA ALA A 25 -31.58 -24.70 27.25
C ALA A 25 -30.15 -24.97 26.76
N SER A 26 -29.94 -25.06 25.45
CA SER A 26 -28.61 -25.05 24.87
C SER A 26 -27.86 -23.80 25.36
N PRO A 27 -26.56 -23.90 25.67
CA PRO A 27 -25.79 -22.74 26.08
C PRO A 27 -25.83 -21.70 24.96
N ALA A 28 -26.06 -20.44 25.32
CA ALA A 28 -25.99 -19.36 24.36
C ALA A 28 -24.54 -19.22 23.88
N GLY A 29 -24.30 -19.58 22.61
CA GLY A 29 -22.99 -19.42 21.97
C GLY A 29 -22.51 -17.96 22.04
N THR A 30 -21.20 -17.79 22.01
CA THR A 30 -20.56 -16.46 21.97
C THR A 30 -20.97 -15.72 20.68
N ARG A 31 -20.71 -14.41 20.60
CA ARG A 31 -21.13 -13.59 19.45
C ARG A 31 -20.60 -14.17 18.12
N ALA A 32 -19.37 -14.67 18.10
CA ALA A 32 -18.73 -15.32 16.94
C ALA A 32 -19.50 -16.55 16.40
N ASP A 33 -20.13 -17.36 17.27
CA ASP A 33 -20.88 -18.56 16.83
C ASP A 33 -22.13 -18.25 16.00
N ARG A 34 -22.55 -16.98 15.90
CA ARG A 34 -23.69 -16.57 15.05
C ARG A 34 -23.29 -16.19 13.62
N HIS A 35 -22.00 -15.92 13.39
CA HIS A 35 -21.46 -15.46 12.10
C HIS A 35 -20.62 -16.54 11.40
N ALA A 36 -20.33 -17.64 12.09
CA ALA A 36 -19.41 -18.67 11.64
C ALA A 36 -20.11 -19.99 11.24
N VAL A 37 -19.59 -20.64 10.20
CA VAL A 37 -19.86 -22.04 9.87
C VAL A 37 -18.61 -22.86 10.19
N ARG A 38 -18.78 -23.97 10.93
CA ARG A 38 -17.69 -24.91 11.22
C ARG A 38 -17.83 -26.19 10.40
N SER A 39 -16.73 -26.75 9.93
CA SER A 39 -16.65 -27.96 9.11
C SER A 39 -15.47 -28.82 9.54
N GLY A 40 -15.58 -29.44 10.72
CA GLY A 40 -14.44 -30.08 11.39
C GLY A 40 -13.47 -29.02 11.88
N ASP A 41 -12.21 -29.16 11.50
CA ASP A 41 -11.08 -28.31 11.88
C ASP A 41 -11.02 -26.98 11.11
N ALA A 42 -11.98 -26.74 10.20
CA ALA A 42 -12.14 -25.50 9.44
C ALA A 42 -13.31 -24.64 9.95
N ARG A 43 -13.12 -23.32 10.01
CA ARG A 43 -14.11 -22.30 10.38
C ARG A 43 -14.19 -21.21 9.29
N PHE A 44 -15.41 -20.77 8.99
CA PHE A 44 -15.71 -19.73 7.99
C PHE A 44 -16.60 -18.67 8.63
N GLU A 45 -16.06 -17.48 8.89
CA GLU A 45 -16.76 -16.37 9.55
C GLU A 45 -17.07 -15.25 8.53
N VAL A 46 -18.36 -14.97 8.34
CA VAL A 46 -18.83 -13.98 7.36
C VAL A 46 -18.85 -12.60 8.02
N LEU A 47 -17.86 -11.77 7.68
CA LEU A 47 -17.69 -10.42 8.22
C LEU A 47 -18.56 -9.42 7.45
N SER A 48 -18.38 -9.35 6.12
CA SER A 48 -19.16 -8.50 5.22
C SER A 48 -19.79 -9.35 4.09
N PRO A 49 -20.66 -8.79 3.24
CA PRO A 49 -21.09 -9.48 2.02
C PRO A 49 -19.92 -9.84 1.10
N THR A 50 -18.82 -9.10 1.17
CA THR A 50 -17.63 -9.17 0.31
C THR A 50 -16.38 -9.68 1.02
N LEU A 51 -16.49 -10.12 2.29
CA LEU A 51 -15.36 -10.59 3.10
C LEU A 51 -15.74 -11.80 3.98
N ILE A 52 -15.03 -12.91 3.81
CA ILE A 52 -15.10 -14.09 4.69
C ILE A 52 -13.73 -14.38 5.27
N ARG A 53 -13.64 -14.43 6.60
CA ARG A 53 -12.48 -14.99 7.31
C ARG A 53 -12.55 -16.52 7.27
N MET A 54 -11.43 -17.15 7.00
CA MET A 54 -11.28 -18.61 6.92
C MET A 54 -10.14 -19.02 7.84
N GLU A 55 -10.41 -19.96 8.73
CA GLU A 55 -9.43 -20.41 9.71
C GLU A 55 -9.39 -21.94 9.76
N TYR A 56 -8.20 -22.52 9.74
CA TYR A 56 -7.96 -23.94 9.94
C TYR A 56 -7.09 -24.12 11.18
N ALA A 57 -7.47 -25.04 12.07
CA ALA A 57 -6.69 -25.39 13.25
C ALA A 57 -6.70 -26.91 13.44
N GLY A 58 -5.57 -27.58 13.21
CA GLY A 58 -5.47 -29.06 13.27
C GLY A 58 -5.77 -29.70 14.64
N ASP A 59 -5.91 -28.90 15.70
CA ASP A 59 -6.32 -29.32 17.04
C ASP A 59 -7.76 -28.88 17.40
N GLY A 60 -8.49 -28.28 16.45
CA GLY A 60 -9.83 -27.71 16.61
C GLY A 60 -9.91 -26.41 17.41
N LYS A 61 -8.78 -25.79 17.79
CA LYS A 61 -8.75 -24.58 18.66
C LYS A 61 -8.51 -23.31 17.85
N PHE A 62 -9.62 -22.73 17.41
CA PHE A 62 -9.66 -21.43 16.74
C PHE A 62 -9.26 -20.25 17.65
N THR A 63 -8.68 -19.20 17.07
CA THR A 63 -8.23 -17.99 17.75
C THR A 63 -9.17 -16.80 17.46
N ASP A 64 -9.78 -16.24 18.50
CA ASP A 64 -10.64 -15.04 18.41
C ASP A 64 -9.93 -13.74 18.82
N ALA A 65 -8.72 -13.83 19.37
CA ALA A 65 -7.94 -12.65 19.76
C ALA A 65 -7.48 -11.84 18.52
N ALA A 66 -7.56 -10.51 18.61
CA ALA A 66 -7.08 -9.59 17.58
C ALA A 66 -5.60 -9.83 17.25
N THR A 67 -5.24 -9.58 16.00
CA THR A 67 -3.88 -9.72 15.48
C THR A 67 -3.28 -8.34 15.27
N PHE A 68 -1.97 -8.24 15.07
CA PHE A 68 -1.32 -6.93 14.86
C PHE A 68 -1.90 -6.20 13.63
N ASN A 69 -2.35 -6.94 12.63
CA ASN A 69 -3.06 -6.41 11.46
C ASN A 69 -4.56 -6.29 11.70
N ALA A 70 -5.25 -7.42 11.97
CA ALA A 70 -6.70 -7.50 12.05
C ALA A 70 -7.22 -7.20 13.47
N ILE A 71 -7.57 -5.93 13.70
CA ILE A 71 -8.04 -5.43 15.00
C ILE A 71 -9.56 -5.21 15.08
N GLY A 72 -10.25 -5.00 13.95
CA GLY A 72 -11.65 -4.56 13.89
C GLY A 72 -12.65 -5.64 13.45
N ARG A 73 -12.32 -6.93 13.61
CA ARG A 73 -13.24 -8.05 13.27
C ARG A 73 -14.63 -7.91 13.91
N ASP A 74 -14.71 -7.38 15.13
CA ASP A 74 -15.96 -7.22 15.88
C ASP A 74 -16.80 -5.97 15.50
N ASP A 75 -16.24 -5.08 14.66
CA ASP A 75 -16.85 -3.81 14.25
C ASP A 75 -17.77 -3.95 13.02
N PHE A 76 -17.67 -5.07 12.30
CA PHE A 76 -18.54 -5.38 11.18
C PHE A 76 -20.01 -5.51 11.59
N GLN A 77 -20.89 -5.03 10.70
CA GLN A 77 -22.34 -5.19 10.84
C GLN A 77 -22.76 -6.62 10.47
N HIS A 78 -23.89 -7.09 11.02
CA HIS A 78 -24.35 -8.45 10.78
C HIS A 78 -24.73 -8.70 9.30
N THR A 79 -23.88 -9.45 8.61
CA THR A 79 -24.14 -9.94 7.25
C THR A 79 -25.03 -11.19 7.27
N ALA A 80 -26.11 -11.17 6.50
CA ALA A 80 -26.92 -12.36 6.26
C ALA A 80 -26.28 -13.23 5.18
N PHE A 81 -26.18 -14.54 5.43
CA PHE A 81 -25.65 -15.52 4.49
C PHE A 81 -26.46 -16.82 4.57
N THR A 82 -26.27 -17.70 3.59
CA THR A 82 -26.77 -19.08 3.64
C THR A 82 -25.60 -20.06 3.56
N HIS A 83 -25.77 -21.26 4.10
CA HIS A 83 -24.80 -22.33 3.91
C HIS A 83 -25.50 -23.68 3.70
N LYS A 84 -24.81 -24.60 3.03
CA LYS A 84 -25.24 -25.99 2.84
C LYS A 84 -24.04 -26.91 2.64
N VAL A 85 -24.17 -28.17 3.07
CA VAL A 85 -23.24 -29.24 2.71
C VAL A 85 -23.92 -30.15 1.69
N SER A 86 -23.30 -30.35 0.53
CA SER A 86 -23.81 -31.23 -0.53
C SER A 86 -22.68 -31.75 -1.41
N GLY A 87 -22.73 -33.03 -1.80
CA GLY A 87 -21.73 -33.65 -2.68
C GLY A 87 -20.29 -33.60 -2.14
N GLY A 88 -20.10 -33.60 -0.82
CA GLY A 88 -18.78 -33.47 -0.16
C GLY A 88 -18.25 -32.04 -0.07
N TRP A 89 -19.03 -31.03 -0.45
CA TRP A 89 -18.66 -29.62 -0.37
C TRP A 89 -19.54 -28.86 0.62
N LEU A 90 -18.92 -28.12 1.54
CA LEU A 90 -19.54 -26.96 2.15
C LEU A 90 -19.65 -25.86 1.09
N THR A 91 -20.76 -25.13 1.09
CA THR A 91 -20.97 -23.91 0.32
C THR A 91 -21.48 -22.84 1.28
N VAL A 92 -20.88 -21.65 1.27
CA VAL A 92 -21.31 -20.44 1.98
C VAL A 92 -21.60 -19.37 0.93
N ASP A 93 -22.77 -18.74 1.00
CA ASP A 93 -23.23 -17.76 0.00
C ASP A 93 -23.75 -16.50 0.69
N THR A 94 -23.11 -15.36 0.41
CA THR A 94 -23.44 -14.02 0.93
C THR A 94 -24.36 -13.23 0.00
N GLY A 95 -24.68 -13.76 -1.19
CA GLY A 95 -25.37 -13.02 -2.25
C GLY A 95 -24.49 -12.00 -3.01
N ARG A 96 -23.20 -11.87 -2.65
CA ARG A 96 -22.16 -11.14 -3.40
C ARG A 96 -21.02 -12.08 -3.80
N LEU A 97 -20.64 -13.00 -2.93
CA LEU A 97 -19.71 -14.09 -3.22
C LEU A 97 -20.23 -15.44 -2.70
N THR A 98 -19.79 -16.51 -3.37
CA THR A 98 -20.03 -17.89 -2.98
C THR A 98 -18.71 -18.59 -2.75
N LEU A 99 -18.43 -18.98 -1.52
CA LEU A 99 -17.28 -19.77 -1.12
C LEU A 99 -17.66 -21.25 -1.07
N ARG A 100 -16.75 -22.14 -1.49
CA ARG A 100 -16.87 -23.59 -1.29
C ARG A 100 -15.59 -24.15 -0.69
N TYR A 101 -15.76 -25.13 0.20
CA TYR A 101 -14.68 -25.90 0.81
C TYR A 101 -15.01 -27.39 0.78
N ARG A 102 -14.03 -28.24 0.45
CA ARG A 102 -14.19 -29.69 0.43
C ARG A 102 -14.13 -30.24 1.85
N VAL A 103 -15.23 -30.79 2.35
CA VAL A 103 -15.38 -31.18 3.76
C VAL A 103 -14.36 -32.25 4.14
N GLY A 104 -13.58 -31.99 5.19
CA GLY A 104 -12.58 -32.93 5.72
C GLY A 104 -11.34 -33.10 4.85
N SER A 105 -10.99 -32.09 4.03
CA SER A 105 -9.83 -32.16 3.13
C SER A 105 -8.52 -31.59 3.70
N GLY A 106 -8.51 -31.20 4.98
CA GLY A 106 -7.35 -30.63 5.65
C GLY A 106 -7.22 -29.10 5.47
N PRO A 107 -6.02 -28.53 5.67
CA PRO A 107 -5.73 -27.11 5.47
C PRO A 107 -6.17 -26.61 4.09
N PHE A 108 -6.47 -25.32 3.98
CA PHE A 108 -6.95 -24.69 2.75
C PHE A 108 -5.89 -24.70 1.65
N THR A 109 -6.31 -25.07 0.45
CA THR A 109 -5.52 -25.07 -0.78
C THR A 109 -6.40 -24.72 -2.00
N ALA A 110 -5.77 -24.33 -3.11
CA ALA A 110 -6.46 -24.07 -4.38
C ALA A 110 -7.29 -25.27 -4.90
N GLN A 111 -6.91 -26.50 -4.52
CA GLN A 111 -7.61 -27.73 -4.90
C GLN A 111 -8.84 -28.04 -4.02
N ASN A 112 -8.95 -27.44 -2.83
CA ASN A 112 -10.01 -27.72 -1.86
C ASN A 112 -10.87 -26.51 -1.47
N VAL A 113 -10.47 -25.28 -1.82
CA VAL A 113 -11.27 -24.06 -1.77
C VAL A 113 -11.61 -23.59 -3.20
N SER A 114 -12.81 -23.02 -3.38
CA SER A 114 -13.14 -22.24 -4.58
C SER A 114 -14.01 -21.03 -4.23
N LEU A 115 -13.68 -19.88 -4.79
CA LEU A 115 -14.46 -18.64 -4.74
C LEU A 115 -15.24 -18.45 -6.04
N ARG A 116 -16.46 -17.92 -5.96
CA ARG A 116 -17.19 -17.40 -7.12
C ARG A 116 -17.81 -16.05 -6.80
N LEU A 117 -17.52 -15.05 -7.62
CA LEU A 117 -18.07 -13.70 -7.49
C LEU A 117 -19.36 -13.54 -8.29
N ARG A 118 -20.22 -12.60 -7.88
CA ARG A 118 -21.46 -12.24 -8.58
C ARG A 118 -21.27 -11.69 -10.00
N GLY A 119 -20.04 -11.37 -10.42
CA GLY A 119 -19.67 -11.01 -11.80
C GLY A 119 -19.37 -12.20 -12.73
N GLY A 120 -19.30 -13.43 -12.21
CA GLY A 120 -18.99 -14.63 -13.00
C GLY A 120 -17.55 -15.16 -12.85
N VAL A 121 -16.63 -14.34 -12.29
CA VAL A 121 -15.29 -14.77 -11.89
C VAL A 121 -15.38 -15.96 -10.94
N THR A 122 -14.59 -17.00 -11.21
CA THR A 122 -14.39 -18.17 -10.35
C THR A 122 -12.90 -18.31 -10.12
N ALA A 123 -12.49 -18.37 -8.86
CA ALA A 123 -11.10 -18.35 -8.46
C ALA A 123 -10.79 -19.48 -7.47
N HIS A 124 -9.51 -19.85 -7.41
CA HIS A 124 -9.00 -20.92 -6.56
C HIS A 124 -7.83 -20.36 -5.73
N PRO A 125 -8.13 -19.71 -4.59
CA PRO A 125 -7.10 -19.08 -3.77
C PRO A 125 -6.01 -20.08 -3.37
N SER A 126 -4.75 -19.67 -3.49
CA SER A 126 -3.59 -20.42 -3.03
C SER A 126 -3.11 -19.83 -1.70
N TRP A 127 -2.59 -20.69 -0.83
CA TRP A 127 -1.90 -20.27 0.39
C TRP A 127 -0.40 -20.43 0.21
N PRO A 128 0.43 -19.57 0.82
CA PRO A 128 1.84 -19.86 1.01
C PRO A 128 1.99 -21.19 1.76
N ALA A 129 2.31 -22.24 1.01
CA ALA A 129 2.52 -23.58 1.53
C ALA A 129 3.91 -24.03 1.09
N PRO A 130 4.70 -24.66 1.99
CA PRO A 130 5.92 -25.32 1.58
C PRO A 130 5.60 -26.31 0.45
N ALA A 131 6.27 -26.19 -0.70
CA ALA A 131 6.10 -27.12 -1.82
C ALA A 131 6.20 -28.57 -1.32
N THR A 132 5.32 -29.43 -1.82
CA THR A 132 5.31 -30.85 -1.44
C THR A 132 6.16 -31.64 -2.44
N CYS A 133 7.32 -32.06 -1.97
CA CYS A 133 8.23 -32.96 -2.66
C CYS A 133 7.85 -34.42 -2.39
N THR A 134 7.99 -35.26 -3.40
CA THR A 134 7.94 -36.71 -3.23
C THR A 134 9.35 -37.30 -3.24
N VAL A 135 9.57 -38.38 -2.48
CA VAL A 135 10.86 -39.08 -2.46
C VAL A 135 11.20 -39.57 -3.87
N GLY A 136 12.38 -39.16 -4.37
CA GLY A 136 12.86 -39.47 -5.72
C GLY A 136 12.80 -38.30 -6.71
N ASP A 137 12.03 -37.24 -6.42
CA ASP A 137 11.88 -36.10 -7.31
C ASP A 137 12.90 -34.99 -7.05
N LEU A 138 13.13 -34.17 -8.07
CA LEU A 138 13.88 -32.92 -7.97
C LEU A 138 12.92 -31.81 -7.55
N CYS A 139 13.24 -31.12 -6.46
CA CYS A 139 12.56 -29.91 -6.03
C CYS A 139 13.47 -28.70 -6.18
N GLU A 140 13.04 -27.75 -7.01
CA GLU A 140 13.72 -26.47 -7.20
C GLU A 140 13.60 -25.63 -5.90
N ALA A 141 14.70 -25.07 -5.42
CA ALA A 141 14.76 -24.44 -4.10
C ALA A 141 13.92 -23.17 -4.02
N GLU A 142 13.83 -22.42 -5.13
CA GLU A 142 13.03 -21.23 -5.30
C GLU A 142 11.51 -21.47 -5.29
N LYS A 143 11.06 -22.73 -5.43
CA LYS A 143 9.65 -23.10 -5.25
C LYS A 143 9.31 -23.49 -3.80
N THR A 144 10.27 -23.47 -2.89
CA THR A 144 10.07 -23.78 -1.47
C THR A 144 9.73 -22.52 -0.65
N MET A 145 9.31 -22.68 0.61
CA MET A 145 9.06 -21.54 1.50
C MET A 145 10.39 -20.98 2.00
N LEU A 146 10.82 -19.85 1.43
CA LEU A 146 12.04 -19.12 1.81
C LEU A 146 11.76 -18.16 2.97
N ALA A 147 12.74 -18.00 3.87
CA ALA A 147 12.63 -17.11 5.04
C ALA A 147 14.00 -16.60 5.52
N GLY A 148 13.99 -15.60 6.41
CA GLY A 148 15.19 -15.15 7.14
C GLY A 148 16.26 -14.47 6.28
N GLY A 149 15.87 -13.77 5.22
CA GLY A 149 16.77 -13.11 4.27
C GLY A 149 17.12 -13.95 3.03
N VAL A 150 16.64 -15.20 2.97
CA VAL A 150 16.77 -16.05 1.77
C VAL A 150 15.73 -15.61 0.72
N SER A 151 16.15 -15.45 -0.53
CA SER A 151 15.33 -15.02 -1.67
C SER A 151 15.70 -15.76 -2.94
N VAL A 152 14.83 -15.68 -3.96
CA VAL A 152 15.12 -16.20 -5.30
C VAL A 152 16.12 -15.29 -6.00
N ALA A 153 17.09 -15.89 -6.71
CA ALA A 153 18.08 -15.22 -7.52
C ALA A 153 18.30 -15.96 -8.85
N THR A 154 18.84 -15.25 -9.84
CA THR A 154 19.02 -15.70 -11.23
C THR A 154 20.31 -15.18 -11.88
N ASP A 155 21.18 -14.52 -11.11
CA ASP A 155 22.36 -13.78 -11.58
C ASP A 155 23.59 -14.67 -11.87
N HIS A 156 23.42 -15.99 -11.82
CA HIS A 156 24.42 -16.99 -12.15
C HIS A 156 23.85 -18.02 -13.11
N THR A 157 24.70 -18.72 -13.85
CA THR A 157 24.28 -19.70 -14.87
C THR A 157 24.39 -21.14 -14.38
N GLY A 158 23.69 -22.06 -15.04
CA GLY A 158 23.79 -23.50 -14.80
C GLY A 158 22.90 -24.06 -13.69
N TYR A 159 22.00 -23.24 -13.13
CA TYR A 159 20.94 -23.70 -12.24
C TYR A 159 19.83 -24.47 -13.02
N THR A 160 18.91 -25.11 -12.30
CA THR A 160 17.72 -25.81 -12.78
C THR A 160 16.46 -25.05 -12.37
N GLY A 161 15.35 -25.27 -13.08
CA GLY A 161 14.13 -24.49 -12.80
C GLY A 161 14.24 -23.01 -13.17
N PRO A 162 13.32 -22.16 -12.68
CA PRO A 162 13.34 -20.72 -12.89
C PRO A 162 14.47 -19.94 -12.18
N GLY A 163 15.09 -20.45 -11.11
CA GLY A 163 16.11 -19.72 -10.35
C GLY A 163 16.92 -20.56 -9.37
N PHE A 164 17.36 -19.93 -8.26
CA PHE A 164 17.94 -20.60 -7.11
C PHE A 164 17.71 -19.78 -5.83
N ALA A 165 17.77 -20.41 -4.66
CA ALA A 165 17.73 -19.73 -3.37
C ALA A 165 19.12 -19.18 -2.98
N ALA A 166 19.23 -17.85 -2.93
CA ALA A 166 20.37 -17.11 -2.38
C ALA A 166 19.97 -16.47 -1.03
N GLY A 167 20.87 -15.75 -0.36
CA GLY A 167 20.52 -14.97 0.84
C GLY A 167 20.78 -15.66 2.20
N PHE A 168 21.54 -16.76 2.22
CA PHE A 168 21.94 -17.44 3.46
C PHE A 168 23.03 -16.69 4.26
N GLN A 169 22.96 -15.37 4.44
CA GLN A 169 23.89 -14.60 5.28
C GLN A 169 23.40 -14.44 6.72
N SER A 170 22.09 -14.31 6.95
CA SER A 170 21.51 -14.09 8.28
C SER A 170 21.20 -15.39 9.03
N VAL A 171 21.32 -15.39 10.36
CA VAL A 171 20.89 -16.53 11.19
C VAL A 171 19.37 -16.68 11.07
N GLY A 172 18.90 -17.90 10.83
CA GLY A 172 17.49 -18.16 10.53
C GLY A 172 17.14 -18.06 9.04
N GLY A 173 18.08 -17.64 8.18
CA GLY A 173 17.94 -17.76 6.72
C GLY A 173 17.69 -19.21 6.33
N SER A 174 16.55 -19.52 5.71
CA SER A 174 16.11 -20.90 5.51
C SER A 174 15.26 -21.10 4.25
N LEU A 175 15.23 -22.36 3.82
CA LEU A 175 14.24 -22.90 2.89
C LEU A 175 13.49 -24.04 3.58
N THR A 176 12.19 -24.18 3.31
CA THR A 176 11.31 -25.17 3.93
C THR A 176 10.39 -25.82 2.91
N TYR A 177 10.28 -27.15 2.94
CA TYR A 177 9.40 -27.92 2.06
C TYR A 177 8.74 -29.08 2.80
N ARG A 178 7.61 -29.55 2.27
CA ARG A 178 6.93 -30.77 2.74
C ARG A 178 7.44 -31.98 1.94
N LEU A 179 7.57 -33.13 2.58
CA LEU A 179 8.11 -34.34 1.98
C LEU A 179 7.22 -35.54 2.28
N ASP A 180 6.65 -36.15 1.25
CA ASP A 180 5.91 -37.40 1.40
C ASP A 180 6.84 -38.61 1.31
N ALA A 181 7.13 -39.22 2.45
CA ALA A 181 7.90 -40.45 2.56
C ALA A 181 6.97 -41.68 2.45
N PRO A 182 7.10 -42.53 1.41
CA PRO A 182 6.19 -43.65 1.19
C PRO A 182 6.37 -44.80 2.21
N SER A 183 7.46 -44.79 2.97
CA SER A 183 7.83 -45.82 3.94
C SER A 183 8.77 -45.26 5.01
N ALA A 184 8.74 -45.80 6.22
CA ALA A 184 9.74 -45.47 7.23
C ALA A 184 11.13 -46.05 6.84
N GLY A 185 12.19 -45.26 7.00
CA GLY A 185 13.55 -45.72 6.71
C GLY A 185 14.62 -44.61 6.64
N THR A 186 15.84 -45.05 6.31
CA THR A 186 16.96 -44.15 5.99
C THR A 186 16.81 -43.60 4.58
N TYR A 187 16.93 -42.28 4.46
CA TYR A 187 17.00 -41.56 3.20
C TYR A 187 18.25 -40.66 3.18
N GLU A 188 18.55 -40.07 2.02
CA GLU A 188 19.62 -39.10 1.83
C GLU A 188 18.99 -37.79 1.32
N LEU A 189 19.13 -36.70 2.08
CA LEU A 189 18.98 -35.36 1.52
C LEU A 189 20.19 -35.11 0.62
N ARG A 190 19.93 -34.72 -0.63
CA ARG A 190 20.95 -34.29 -1.57
C ARG A 190 20.62 -32.88 -2.04
N LEU A 191 21.55 -31.96 -1.79
CA LEU A 191 21.42 -30.52 -2.04
C LEU A 191 22.36 -30.14 -3.19
N ARG A 192 21.83 -29.53 -4.25
CA ARG A 192 22.63 -28.93 -5.33
C ARG A 192 22.91 -27.47 -4.98
N TYR A 193 24.18 -27.06 -4.98
CA TYR A 193 24.60 -25.79 -4.41
C TYR A 193 25.82 -25.19 -5.13
N ALA A 194 26.02 -23.88 -4.97
CA ALA A 194 27.25 -23.18 -5.32
C ALA A 194 27.84 -22.48 -4.08
N ASN A 195 29.18 -22.42 -3.99
CA ASN A 195 29.90 -21.81 -2.88
C ASN A 195 31.26 -21.26 -3.37
N ALA A 196 31.33 -19.96 -3.63
CA ALA A 196 32.57 -19.27 -3.99
C ALA A 196 32.94 -18.19 -2.97
N GLN A 197 33.43 -17.03 -3.41
CA GLN A 197 33.75 -15.93 -2.50
C GLN A 197 32.46 -15.25 -2.03
N GLY A 198 32.17 -15.37 -0.73
CA GLY A 198 30.95 -14.84 -0.09
C GLY A 198 30.98 -13.32 0.10
N GLY A 199 29.84 -12.75 0.53
CA GLY A 199 29.71 -11.31 0.82
C GLY A 199 30.57 -10.84 1.99
N ASP A 200 31.02 -11.76 2.85
CA ASP A 200 32.03 -11.54 3.88
C ASP A 200 33.48 -11.48 3.34
N GLY A 201 33.66 -11.56 2.01
CA GLY A 201 34.95 -11.57 1.34
C GLY A 201 35.71 -12.90 1.41
N GLN A 202 35.18 -13.93 2.07
CA GLN A 202 35.88 -15.20 2.28
C GLN A 202 35.51 -16.26 1.24
N ASN A 203 36.51 -17.00 0.75
CA ASN A 203 36.34 -18.13 -0.15
C ASN A 203 36.81 -19.43 0.56
N THR A 204 35.88 -20.05 1.30
CA THR A 204 36.11 -21.19 2.20
C THR A 204 35.00 -22.25 2.10
N THR A 205 35.20 -23.43 2.69
CA THR A 205 34.10 -24.40 2.89
C THR A 205 33.06 -23.80 3.83
N ARG A 206 31.78 -23.90 3.46
CA ARG A 206 30.65 -23.36 4.23
C ARG A 206 29.80 -24.48 4.85
N THR A 207 28.86 -24.09 5.70
CA THR A 207 27.90 -24.97 6.37
C THR A 207 26.50 -24.39 6.38
N LEU A 208 25.52 -25.30 6.31
CA LEU A 208 24.11 -25.09 6.64
C LEU A 208 23.66 -26.26 7.53
N SER A 209 22.47 -26.16 8.13
CA SER A 209 21.85 -27.19 8.95
C SER A 209 20.56 -27.69 8.30
N ALA A 210 20.30 -29.00 8.36
CA ALA A 210 19.06 -29.64 7.87
C ALA A 210 18.32 -30.35 9.01
N ALA A 211 17.03 -30.06 9.20
CA ALA A 211 16.19 -30.58 10.28
C ALA A 211 14.83 -31.09 9.76
N VAL A 212 14.41 -32.26 10.26
CA VAL A 212 13.08 -32.88 9.99
C VAL A 212 12.16 -32.61 11.18
N ASP A 213 10.94 -32.14 10.91
CA ASP A 213 9.85 -31.95 11.88
C ASP A 213 10.25 -31.17 13.16
N GLY A 214 11.16 -30.20 13.03
CA GLY A 214 11.69 -29.43 14.16
C GLY A 214 12.64 -30.22 15.09
N GLY A 215 13.08 -31.41 14.68
CA GLY A 215 14.07 -32.22 15.39
C GLY A 215 15.49 -31.64 15.34
N THR A 216 16.44 -32.32 15.99
CA THR A 216 17.85 -31.90 16.06
C THR A 216 18.45 -31.73 14.65
N PRO A 217 19.01 -30.56 14.30
CA PRO A 217 19.57 -30.35 12.97
C PRO A 217 20.85 -31.17 12.71
N SER A 218 21.09 -31.45 11.43
CA SER A 218 22.28 -32.13 10.90
C SER A 218 23.10 -31.18 10.03
N THR A 219 24.42 -31.10 10.24
CA THR A 219 25.27 -30.15 9.49
C THR A 219 25.55 -30.65 8.07
N LEU A 220 25.10 -29.88 7.08
CA LEU A 220 25.51 -29.97 5.68
C LEU A 220 26.84 -29.24 5.50
N THR A 221 27.88 -29.97 5.09
CA THR A 221 29.16 -29.36 4.69
C THR A 221 29.11 -29.04 3.19
N LEU A 222 29.41 -27.80 2.83
CA LEU A 222 29.38 -27.29 1.46
C LEU A 222 30.81 -26.87 1.04
N PRO A 223 31.64 -27.79 0.52
CA PRO A 223 32.94 -27.47 -0.07
C PRO A 223 32.89 -26.36 -1.13
N LYS A 224 34.04 -25.78 -1.45
CA LYS A 224 34.12 -24.73 -2.48
C LYS A 224 33.83 -25.27 -3.87
N THR A 225 33.07 -24.50 -4.65
CA THR A 225 32.94 -24.65 -6.10
C THR A 225 34.03 -23.83 -6.81
N ALA A 226 34.16 -23.98 -8.12
CA ALA A 226 35.17 -23.22 -8.88
C ALA A 226 34.83 -21.73 -8.97
N ASP A 227 33.54 -21.44 -9.17
CA ASP A 227 32.92 -20.14 -9.18
C ASP A 227 31.42 -20.28 -8.81
N TRP A 228 30.68 -19.18 -8.90
CA TRP A 228 29.23 -19.14 -8.66
C TRP A 228 28.37 -19.75 -9.79
N ASN A 229 28.94 -20.03 -10.97
CA ASN A 229 28.25 -20.73 -12.06
C ASN A 229 28.44 -22.26 -11.98
N THR A 230 29.28 -22.73 -11.06
CA THR A 230 29.66 -24.13 -10.91
C THR A 230 28.90 -24.75 -9.75
N TRP A 231 28.04 -25.72 -10.05
CA TRP A 231 27.16 -26.36 -9.08
C TRP A 231 27.68 -27.74 -8.65
N ALA A 232 27.70 -27.99 -7.34
CA ALA A 232 28.13 -29.23 -6.70
C ALA A 232 27.00 -29.85 -5.86
N PHE A 233 27.25 -31.03 -5.26
CA PHE A 233 26.29 -31.71 -4.39
C PHE A 233 26.81 -31.86 -2.96
N ALA A 234 25.99 -31.50 -1.98
CA ALA A 234 26.17 -31.82 -0.57
C ALA A 234 25.11 -32.84 -0.14
N THR A 235 25.41 -33.69 0.85
CA THR A 235 24.48 -34.73 1.31
C THR A 235 24.38 -34.77 2.84
N SER A 236 23.20 -35.11 3.35
CA SER A 236 22.97 -35.42 4.77
C SER A 236 22.04 -36.62 4.92
N PRO A 237 22.34 -37.59 5.80
CA PRO A 237 21.43 -38.71 6.06
C PRO A 237 20.18 -38.24 6.80
N LEU A 238 19.01 -38.64 6.31
CA LEU A 238 17.72 -38.42 6.96
C LEU A 238 17.15 -39.74 7.51
N GLN A 239 16.45 -39.66 8.63
CA GLN A 239 15.60 -40.74 9.15
C GLN A 239 14.16 -40.26 9.11
N LEU A 240 13.33 -40.94 8.32
CA LEU A 240 11.93 -40.57 8.12
C LEU A 240 11.01 -41.72 8.55
N SER A 241 9.81 -41.38 8.98
CA SER A 241 8.70 -42.33 9.11
C SER A 241 7.96 -42.47 7.77
N ALA A 242 6.86 -43.21 7.73
CA ALA A 242 5.96 -43.16 6.57
C ALA A 242 4.95 -42.03 6.77
N GLY A 243 4.77 -41.18 5.76
CA GLY A 243 3.85 -40.04 5.78
C GLY A 243 4.52 -38.72 5.38
N THR A 244 3.79 -37.62 5.57
CA THR A 244 4.24 -36.27 5.28
C THR A 244 5.13 -35.74 6.40
N HIS A 245 6.31 -35.25 6.03
CA HIS A 245 7.31 -34.62 6.89
C HIS A 245 7.52 -33.16 6.49
N THR A 246 8.03 -32.33 7.39
CA THR A 246 8.54 -30.98 7.07
C THR A 246 10.06 -30.99 7.15
N LEU A 247 10.75 -30.67 6.06
CA LEU A 247 12.20 -30.48 6.08
C LEU A 247 12.55 -29.00 5.96
N VAL A 248 13.43 -28.54 6.85
CA VAL A 248 14.02 -27.20 6.83
C VAL A 248 15.51 -27.33 6.55
N VAL A 249 16.04 -26.55 5.62
CA VAL A 249 17.48 -26.30 5.47
C VAL A 249 17.75 -24.84 5.79
N SER A 250 18.59 -24.56 6.78
CA SER A 250 18.77 -23.22 7.34
C SER A 250 20.21 -22.89 7.71
N ARG A 251 20.52 -21.60 7.80
CA ARG A 251 21.70 -21.10 8.50
C ARG A 251 21.40 -21.03 10.00
N GLY A 252 21.86 -22.01 10.76
CA GLY A 252 21.85 -21.97 12.22
C GLY A 252 22.83 -20.94 12.80
N PRO A 253 22.80 -20.68 14.13
CA PRO A 253 23.74 -19.78 14.80
C PRO A 253 25.21 -20.17 14.60
N ASP A 254 25.49 -21.48 14.56
CA ASP A 254 26.82 -22.06 14.36
C ASP A 254 27.22 -22.19 12.87
N ASP A 255 26.32 -21.84 11.94
CA ASP A 255 26.56 -22.01 10.51
C ASP A 255 27.24 -20.82 9.84
N SER A 256 28.13 -21.13 8.90
CA SER A 256 28.91 -20.12 8.17
C SER A 256 28.17 -19.50 6.98
N GLY A 257 27.11 -20.13 6.46
CA GLY A 257 26.22 -19.55 5.45
C GLY A 257 26.94 -19.11 4.16
N ASN A 258 26.46 -18.03 3.55
CA ASN A 258 27.03 -17.43 2.32
C ASN A 258 27.17 -18.45 1.16
N VAL A 259 26.08 -19.15 0.86
CA VAL A 259 25.98 -20.12 -0.25
C VAL A 259 24.69 -19.90 -1.05
N ASN A 260 24.66 -20.43 -2.27
CA ASN A 260 23.47 -20.48 -3.11
C ASN A 260 23.01 -21.94 -3.22
N VAL A 261 21.72 -22.18 -3.13
CA VAL A 261 21.08 -23.50 -3.21
C VAL A 261 20.13 -23.51 -4.39
N ASP A 262 20.39 -24.42 -5.33
CA ASP A 262 19.65 -24.51 -6.60
C ASP A 262 18.45 -25.44 -6.47
N SER A 263 18.71 -26.70 -6.14
CA SER A 263 17.68 -27.72 -6.05
C SER A 263 18.02 -28.72 -4.96
N LEU A 264 17.02 -29.51 -4.57
CA LEU A 264 17.17 -30.56 -3.58
C LEU A 264 16.35 -31.79 -3.96
N ALA A 265 16.78 -32.94 -3.47
CA ALA A 265 16.05 -34.20 -3.60
C ALA A 265 16.23 -35.03 -2.32
N VAL A 266 15.19 -35.74 -1.91
CA VAL A 266 15.32 -36.79 -0.89
C VAL A 266 15.22 -38.14 -1.55
N LEU A 267 16.28 -38.93 -1.38
CA LEU A 267 16.57 -40.08 -2.19
C LEU A 267 16.74 -41.33 -1.32
N PRO A 268 16.35 -42.52 -1.81
CA PRO A 268 16.86 -43.77 -1.26
C PRO A 268 18.41 -43.77 -1.33
N PRO A 269 19.13 -44.25 -0.30
CA PRO A 269 20.59 -44.19 -0.25
C PRO A 269 21.24 -44.80 -1.51
N GLY A 270 22.10 -44.01 -2.17
CA GLY A 270 22.80 -44.41 -3.40
C GLY A 270 22.00 -44.26 -4.70
N ALA A 271 20.76 -43.74 -4.68
CA ALA A 271 20.04 -43.40 -5.90
C ALA A 271 20.71 -42.20 -6.65
N PRO A 272 20.60 -42.13 -7.99
CA PRO A 272 21.08 -40.98 -8.75
C PRO A 272 20.28 -39.72 -8.41
N TYR A 273 20.89 -38.55 -8.58
CA TYR A 273 20.14 -37.30 -8.51
C TYR A 273 19.18 -37.21 -9.70
N PRO A 274 17.88 -36.89 -9.48
CA PRO A 274 16.90 -36.77 -10.55
C PRO A 274 17.27 -35.67 -11.56
N ALA A 275 16.75 -35.80 -12.78
CA ALA A 275 16.82 -34.74 -13.78
C ALA A 275 15.63 -33.78 -13.62
N PRO A 276 15.79 -32.48 -13.90
CA PRO A 276 14.69 -31.51 -13.82
C PRO A 276 13.48 -31.94 -14.65
N GLN A 277 12.29 -31.87 -14.06
CA GLN A 277 11.04 -32.14 -14.76
C GLN A 277 10.57 -30.86 -15.45
N VAL A 278 10.69 -30.82 -16.79
CA VAL A 278 10.13 -29.75 -17.63
C VAL A 278 8.66 -30.08 -17.93
N SER A 279 7.83 -30.05 -16.89
CA SER A 279 6.40 -30.40 -16.95
C SER A 279 5.52 -29.21 -16.56
N ALA A 280 4.72 -28.72 -17.52
CA ALA A 280 3.77 -27.63 -17.30
C ALA A 280 2.65 -28.02 -16.32
N THR A 281 2.20 -27.06 -15.51
CA THR A 281 1.02 -27.18 -14.66
C THR A 281 -0.25 -27.29 -15.53
N PRO A 282 -1.10 -28.33 -15.38
CA PRO A 282 -2.28 -28.50 -16.22
C PRO A 282 -3.37 -27.44 -16.01
N CYS A 283 -3.62 -26.66 -17.06
CA CYS A 283 -4.58 -25.56 -17.17
C CYS A 283 -5.97 -26.02 -17.64
N ASP A 284 -7.04 -25.60 -16.97
CA ASP A 284 -8.42 -25.93 -17.39
C ASP A 284 -8.95 -25.01 -18.51
N GLN A 285 -9.55 -25.60 -19.55
CA GLN A 285 -10.22 -24.84 -20.62
C GLN A 285 -11.29 -23.90 -20.04
N GLY A 286 -11.17 -22.61 -20.31
CA GLY A 286 -12.06 -21.57 -19.81
C GLY A 286 -11.59 -20.87 -18.54
N SER A 287 -10.41 -21.22 -18.03
CA SER A 287 -9.69 -20.50 -16.97
C SER A 287 -8.59 -19.60 -17.55
N VAL A 288 -8.16 -18.62 -16.75
CA VAL A 288 -6.86 -17.95 -16.94
C VAL A 288 -5.79 -18.84 -16.30
N CYS A 289 -4.65 -18.97 -16.98
CA CYS A 289 -3.52 -19.77 -16.51
C CYS A 289 -2.23 -18.96 -16.70
N GLU A 290 -1.39 -18.96 -15.68
CA GLU A 290 -0.14 -18.20 -15.66
C GLU A 290 0.86 -18.83 -16.65
N ALA A 291 1.58 -17.99 -17.39
CA ALA A 291 2.54 -18.45 -18.40
C ALA A 291 3.80 -19.04 -17.76
N GLU A 292 4.20 -18.57 -16.57
CA GLU A 292 5.33 -19.11 -15.82
C GLU A 292 5.11 -20.54 -15.29
N ASP A 293 3.86 -20.99 -15.29
CA ASP A 293 3.47 -22.36 -14.96
C ASP A 293 3.63 -23.33 -16.16
N GLY A 294 4.00 -22.80 -17.33
CA GLY A 294 4.26 -23.55 -18.54
C GLY A 294 5.66 -24.18 -18.63
N ALA A 295 5.88 -25.01 -19.65
CA ALA A 295 7.14 -25.73 -19.85
C ALA A 295 8.12 -24.88 -20.68
N LEU A 296 8.96 -24.10 -19.99
CA LEU A 296 9.87 -23.13 -20.60
C LEU A 296 11.12 -23.78 -21.20
N THR A 297 11.47 -23.40 -22.43
CA THR A 297 12.63 -23.92 -23.18
C THR A 297 13.29 -22.87 -24.07
N GLY A 298 14.51 -23.17 -24.56
CA GLY A 298 15.18 -22.41 -25.63
C GLY A 298 15.63 -20.98 -25.29
N GLY A 299 15.54 -20.56 -24.03
CA GLY A 299 15.88 -19.21 -23.56
C GLY A 299 14.74 -18.49 -22.84
N ALA A 300 13.51 -18.99 -22.99
CA ALA A 300 12.37 -18.56 -22.17
C ALA A 300 12.67 -18.82 -20.69
N ARG A 301 12.33 -17.86 -19.83
CA ARG A 301 12.65 -17.87 -18.39
C ARG A 301 11.59 -17.08 -17.59
N LEU A 302 11.43 -17.42 -16.31
CA LEU A 302 10.66 -16.60 -15.38
C LEU A 302 11.34 -15.22 -15.22
N ALA A 303 10.52 -14.19 -15.09
CA ALA A 303 10.88 -12.81 -14.82
C ALA A 303 9.81 -12.15 -13.94
N ALA A 304 10.17 -11.08 -13.24
CA ALA A 304 9.32 -10.37 -12.28
C ALA A 304 9.75 -8.89 -12.09
N ASP A 305 10.55 -8.38 -13.03
CA ASP A 305 11.19 -7.06 -13.03
C ASP A 305 10.28 -5.92 -13.57
N HIS A 306 9.00 -6.23 -13.78
CA HIS A 306 7.95 -5.31 -14.23
C HIS A 306 6.71 -5.44 -13.35
N ASN A 307 5.90 -4.38 -13.25
CA ASN A 307 4.67 -4.39 -12.47
C ASN A 307 3.47 -4.93 -13.28
N GLY A 308 2.37 -5.28 -12.60
CA GLY A 308 1.07 -5.53 -13.24
C GLY A 308 0.89 -6.89 -13.91
N TYR A 309 1.82 -7.84 -13.72
CA TYR A 309 1.63 -9.24 -14.07
C TYR A 309 0.61 -9.95 -13.14
N SER A 310 0.14 -11.13 -13.52
CA SER A 310 -0.71 -12.04 -12.74
C SER A 310 0.15 -13.11 -12.07
N GLY A 311 -0.33 -13.72 -10.99
CA GLY A 311 0.38 -14.84 -10.37
C GLY A 311 1.73 -14.46 -9.74
N GLY A 312 2.77 -15.23 -10.06
CA GLY A 312 4.09 -15.15 -9.42
C GLY A 312 5.15 -14.39 -10.23
N GLY A 313 4.89 -14.14 -11.52
CA GLY A 313 5.77 -13.40 -12.41
C GLY A 313 5.23 -13.39 -13.83
N PHE A 314 6.13 -13.53 -14.80
CA PHE A 314 5.79 -13.68 -16.21
C PHE A 314 6.93 -14.40 -16.96
N VAL A 315 6.67 -14.84 -18.18
CA VAL A 315 7.68 -15.42 -19.07
C VAL A 315 8.38 -14.31 -19.86
N GLY A 316 9.66 -14.10 -19.57
CA GLY A 316 10.60 -13.34 -20.39
C GLY A 316 11.51 -14.26 -21.22
N GLY A 317 12.56 -13.68 -21.82
CA GLY A 317 13.59 -14.45 -22.53
C GLY A 317 13.19 -15.00 -23.91
N LEU A 318 12.01 -14.64 -24.40
CA LEU A 318 11.55 -14.89 -25.78
C LEU A 318 12.30 -13.94 -26.75
N GLU A 319 13.58 -14.21 -26.95
CA GLU A 319 14.55 -13.36 -27.66
C GLU A 319 15.19 -14.05 -28.88
N ARG A 320 14.85 -15.32 -29.14
CA ARG A 320 15.46 -16.13 -30.22
C ARG A 320 14.54 -17.23 -30.72
N ALA A 321 14.73 -17.69 -31.95
CA ALA A 321 14.05 -18.86 -32.50
C ALA A 321 14.32 -20.10 -31.65
N GLY A 322 13.26 -20.85 -31.34
CA GLY A 322 13.30 -22.00 -30.43
C GLY A 322 13.09 -21.65 -28.95
N ALA A 323 13.15 -20.38 -28.53
CA ALA A 323 12.61 -19.98 -27.24
C ALA A 323 11.09 -20.19 -27.24
N THR A 324 10.60 -20.95 -26.27
CA THR A 324 9.21 -21.43 -26.24
C THR A 324 8.73 -21.63 -24.81
N ASP A 325 7.51 -21.15 -24.53
CA ASP A 325 6.65 -21.58 -23.42
C ASP A 325 5.64 -22.61 -23.94
N SER A 326 5.36 -23.67 -23.19
CA SER A 326 4.38 -24.70 -23.56
C SER A 326 3.38 -24.95 -22.44
N VAL A 327 2.14 -24.48 -22.61
CA VAL A 327 1.04 -24.60 -21.65
C VAL A 327 0.26 -25.89 -21.92
N ALA A 328 0.08 -26.72 -20.89
CA ALA A 328 -0.71 -27.95 -20.96
C ALA A 328 -2.19 -27.67 -20.66
N LEU A 329 -3.06 -27.69 -21.67
CA LEU A 329 -4.50 -27.56 -21.53
C LEU A 329 -5.16 -28.91 -21.21
N ARG A 330 -6.21 -28.89 -20.39
CA ARG A 330 -7.09 -30.03 -20.10
C ARG A 330 -8.57 -29.64 -20.06
N ASN A 331 -9.42 -30.66 -20.00
CA ASN A 331 -10.88 -30.53 -19.96
C ASN A 331 -11.51 -29.80 -21.18
N VAL A 332 -10.85 -29.83 -22.33
CA VAL A 332 -11.40 -29.32 -23.60
C VAL A 332 -12.65 -30.14 -23.96
N PRO A 333 -13.85 -29.53 -24.10
CA PRO A 333 -15.11 -30.27 -24.11
C PRO A 333 -15.37 -31.04 -25.42
N ALA A 334 -14.88 -30.53 -26.55
CA ALA A 334 -15.03 -31.10 -27.88
C ALA A 334 -13.95 -30.59 -28.84
N ASP A 335 -13.62 -31.39 -29.87
CA ASP A 335 -12.80 -30.96 -31.00
C ASP A 335 -13.41 -29.70 -31.65
N GLY A 336 -12.62 -28.68 -31.93
CA GLY A 336 -13.16 -27.48 -32.56
C GLY A 336 -12.23 -26.27 -32.60
N ARG A 337 -12.78 -25.14 -33.06
CA ARG A 337 -12.10 -23.85 -33.06
C ARG A 337 -12.35 -23.11 -31.75
N TYR A 338 -11.27 -22.66 -31.14
CA TYR A 338 -11.25 -21.88 -29.91
C TYR A 338 -10.46 -20.59 -30.16
N ALA A 339 -10.56 -19.64 -29.23
CA ALA A 339 -9.67 -18.49 -29.17
C ALA A 339 -8.77 -18.60 -27.94
N LEU A 340 -7.46 -18.60 -28.20
CA LEU A 340 -6.44 -18.47 -27.19
C LEU A 340 -6.26 -16.98 -26.87
N GLN A 341 -6.58 -16.59 -25.65
CA GLN A 341 -6.30 -15.26 -25.14
C GLN A 341 -4.86 -15.28 -24.63
N VAL A 342 -4.01 -14.38 -25.11
CA VAL A 342 -2.61 -14.27 -24.68
C VAL A 342 -2.39 -12.86 -24.14
N ARG A 343 -2.13 -12.74 -22.83
CA ARG A 343 -1.76 -11.49 -22.18
C ARG A 343 -0.25 -11.30 -22.25
N TYR A 344 0.19 -10.11 -22.63
CA TYR A 344 1.57 -9.82 -22.95
C TYR A 344 1.93 -8.35 -22.70
N ALA A 345 3.22 -8.09 -22.55
CA ALA A 345 3.80 -6.74 -22.62
C ALA A 345 4.79 -6.66 -23.80
N ASN A 346 4.78 -5.51 -24.48
CA ASN A 346 5.63 -5.19 -25.63
C ASN A 346 6.03 -3.71 -25.56
N GLY A 347 6.87 -3.36 -24.58
CA GLY A 347 7.35 -1.99 -24.37
C GLY A 347 8.35 -1.50 -25.44
N GLY A 348 8.64 -2.31 -26.47
CA GLY A 348 9.60 -2.00 -27.54
C GLY A 348 9.10 -1.02 -28.61
N GLY A 349 7.95 -0.35 -28.41
CA GLY A 349 7.41 0.70 -29.28
C GLY A 349 7.05 0.29 -30.72
N SER A 350 7.13 -0.99 -31.05
CA SER A 350 6.92 -1.55 -32.39
C SER A 350 6.17 -2.88 -32.29
N ALA A 351 5.34 -3.21 -33.27
CA ALA A 351 4.57 -4.45 -33.25
C ALA A 351 5.49 -5.67 -33.41
N ARG A 352 5.29 -6.69 -32.58
CA ARG A 352 6.05 -7.95 -32.54
C ARG A 352 5.21 -9.12 -33.01
N THR A 353 5.82 -10.29 -33.21
CA THR A 353 5.11 -11.49 -33.68
C THR A 353 5.59 -12.74 -32.96
N ILE A 354 4.65 -13.49 -32.39
CA ILE A 354 4.88 -14.83 -31.82
C ILE A 354 4.31 -15.91 -32.74
N SER A 355 4.77 -17.14 -32.57
CA SER A 355 4.18 -18.35 -33.14
C SER A 355 3.41 -19.11 -32.08
N VAL A 356 2.25 -19.62 -32.45
CA VAL A 356 1.36 -20.43 -31.61
C VAL A 356 1.15 -21.77 -32.28
N ALA A 357 1.59 -22.86 -31.67
CA ALA A 357 1.37 -24.23 -32.15
C ALA A 357 0.49 -25.01 -31.17
N VAL A 358 -0.34 -25.92 -31.68
CA VAL A 358 -1.14 -26.83 -30.85
C VAL A 358 -0.73 -28.27 -31.17
N ASN A 359 -0.25 -28.99 -30.15
CA ASN A 359 0.36 -30.32 -30.30
C ASN A 359 1.43 -30.29 -31.42
N ASP A 360 1.53 -31.35 -32.22
CA ASP A 360 2.41 -31.42 -33.40
C ASP A 360 1.86 -30.65 -34.63
N GLY A 361 0.95 -29.70 -34.43
CA GLY A 361 0.30 -28.94 -35.49
C GLY A 361 1.17 -27.82 -36.07
N THR A 362 0.88 -27.40 -37.31
CA THR A 362 1.56 -26.27 -37.95
C THR A 362 1.37 -24.97 -37.13
N PRO A 363 2.44 -24.26 -36.75
CA PRO A 363 2.31 -23.00 -36.00
C PRO A 363 1.58 -21.91 -36.80
N VAL A 364 0.77 -21.11 -36.12
CA VAL A 364 0.18 -19.87 -36.65
C VAL A 364 0.89 -18.65 -36.06
N SER A 365 1.04 -17.59 -36.84
CA SER A 365 1.63 -16.32 -36.36
C SER A 365 0.56 -15.42 -35.73
N ALA A 366 0.89 -14.79 -34.60
CA ALA A 366 0.07 -13.78 -33.95
C ALA A 366 0.85 -12.48 -33.77
N THR A 367 0.29 -11.36 -34.22
CA THR A 367 0.90 -10.03 -34.10
C THR A 367 0.50 -9.39 -32.77
N LEU A 368 1.50 -8.85 -32.07
CA LEU A 368 1.40 -8.20 -30.77
C LEU A 368 1.69 -6.70 -30.95
N PRO A 369 0.66 -5.83 -30.96
CA PRO A 369 0.84 -4.37 -30.91
C PRO A 369 1.76 -3.91 -29.77
N PRO A 370 2.41 -2.74 -29.86
CA PRO A 370 3.16 -2.20 -28.73
C PRO A 370 2.24 -1.84 -27.57
N THR A 371 2.69 -2.11 -26.35
CA THR A 371 2.11 -1.55 -25.11
C THR A 371 2.73 -0.18 -24.83
N ALA A 372 2.19 0.58 -23.87
CA ALA A 372 2.72 1.91 -23.56
C ALA A 372 4.15 1.85 -23.00
N ASP A 373 4.41 0.86 -22.15
CA ASP A 373 5.70 0.49 -21.58
C ASP A 373 5.67 -1.02 -21.23
N TRP A 374 6.62 -1.50 -20.42
CA TRP A 374 6.73 -2.90 -20.00
C TRP A 374 5.90 -3.26 -18.76
N ASP A 375 5.43 -2.27 -17.99
CA ASP A 375 4.49 -2.46 -16.87
C ASP A 375 3.03 -2.43 -17.37
N SER A 376 2.83 -2.06 -18.63
CA SER A 376 1.55 -2.02 -19.34
C SER A 376 1.29 -3.32 -20.10
N TRP A 377 0.13 -3.94 -19.86
CA TRP A 377 -0.22 -5.25 -20.41
C TRP A 377 -1.45 -5.19 -21.31
N ALA A 378 -1.43 -5.93 -22.40
CA ALA A 378 -2.54 -6.08 -23.34
C ALA A 378 -2.86 -7.56 -23.60
N THR A 379 -4.01 -7.85 -24.21
CA THR A 379 -4.40 -9.22 -24.58
C THR A 379 -4.71 -9.30 -26.08
N VAL A 380 -4.14 -10.28 -26.77
CA VAL A 380 -4.56 -10.66 -28.14
C VAL A 380 -5.38 -11.95 -28.14
N MET A 381 -6.22 -12.11 -29.16
CA MET A 381 -7.03 -13.30 -29.39
C MET A 381 -6.49 -14.07 -30.60
N VAL A 382 -5.88 -15.23 -30.36
CA VAL A 382 -5.30 -16.08 -31.42
C VAL A 382 -6.25 -17.24 -31.73
N PRO A 383 -6.69 -17.42 -32.99
CA PRO A 383 -7.55 -18.55 -33.34
C PRO A 383 -6.76 -19.86 -33.35
N VAL A 384 -7.21 -20.84 -32.57
CA VAL A 384 -6.57 -22.17 -32.44
C VAL A 384 -7.58 -23.28 -32.69
N THR A 385 -7.10 -24.47 -33.03
CA THR A 385 -7.94 -25.69 -33.13
C THR A 385 -7.47 -26.67 -32.07
N LEU A 386 -8.37 -27.05 -31.16
CA LEU A 386 -8.09 -27.91 -30.01
C LEU A 386 -8.80 -29.27 -30.18
N THR A 387 -8.29 -30.30 -29.51
CA THR A 387 -8.88 -31.65 -29.48
C THR A 387 -9.61 -31.89 -28.17
N LYS A 388 -10.60 -32.79 -28.16
CA LYS A 388 -11.33 -33.12 -26.94
C LYS A 388 -10.41 -33.79 -25.92
N GLY A 389 -10.37 -33.25 -24.71
CA GLY A 389 -9.57 -33.78 -23.60
C GLY A 389 -8.46 -32.82 -23.21
N SER A 390 -7.25 -33.09 -23.70
CA SER A 390 -6.04 -32.33 -23.36
C SER A 390 -5.22 -32.03 -24.61
N ASP A 391 -4.63 -30.85 -24.67
CA ASP A 391 -3.74 -30.38 -25.72
C ASP A 391 -2.53 -29.68 -25.10
N ILE A 392 -1.42 -29.57 -25.83
CA ILE A 392 -0.31 -28.68 -25.48
C ILE A 392 -0.33 -27.50 -26.44
N VAL A 393 -0.23 -26.28 -25.90
CA VAL A 393 -0.13 -25.05 -26.68
C VAL A 393 1.24 -24.44 -26.48
N ALA A 394 2.04 -24.42 -27.54
CA ALA A 394 3.39 -23.85 -27.54
C ALA A 394 3.37 -22.41 -28.10
N LEU A 395 3.86 -21.47 -27.29
CA LEU A 395 4.04 -20.05 -27.59
C LEU A 395 5.55 -19.79 -27.73
N GLY A 396 6.00 -19.35 -28.91
CA GLY A 396 7.43 -19.20 -29.17
C GLY A 396 7.75 -18.21 -30.29
N CYS A 397 9.01 -18.19 -30.70
CA CYS A 397 9.51 -17.20 -31.66
C CYS A 397 9.71 -17.77 -33.07
N PRO A 398 8.99 -17.27 -34.10
CA PRO A 398 9.13 -17.77 -35.47
C PRO A 398 10.50 -17.44 -36.11
N THR A 399 11.14 -16.35 -35.69
CA THR A 399 12.52 -15.97 -36.05
C THR A 399 13.21 -15.30 -34.86
N ASP A 400 14.53 -15.14 -34.89
CA ASP A 400 15.27 -14.50 -33.78
C ASP A 400 14.72 -13.11 -33.44
N ASP A 401 14.58 -12.22 -34.42
CA ASP A 401 14.16 -10.82 -34.19
C ASP A 401 12.64 -10.60 -33.92
N SER A 402 11.84 -11.68 -33.86
CA SER A 402 10.37 -11.58 -33.98
C SER A 402 9.60 -11.30 -32.68
N CYS A 403 10.03 -11.92 -31.58
CA CYS A 403 9.41 -11.80 -30.25
C CYS A 403 9.85 -10.52 -29.54
N HIS A 404 10.82 -10.59 -28.63
CA HIS A 404 11.13 -9.53 -27.66
C HIS A 404 9.86 -9.01 -26.98
N VAL A 405 9.14 -9.92 -26.33
CA VAL A 405 7.92 -9.67 -25.57
C VAL A 405 7.93 -10.49 -24.27
N ASN A 406 7.16 -10.04 -23.30
CA ASN A 406 6.86 -10.78 -22.08
C ASN A 406 5.46 -11.40 -22.21
N LEU A 407 5.29 -12.66 -21.83
CA LEU A 407 3.99 -13.35 -21.79
C LEU A 407 3.59 -13.58 -20.33
N ASP A 408 2.35 -13.29 -20.00
CA ASP A 408 1.87 -13.29 -18.62
C ASP A 408 0.82 -14.37 -18.39
N THR A 409 -0.28 -14.34 -19.13
CA THR A 409 -1.36 -15.34 -18.98
C THR A 409 -1.85 -15.85 -20.32
N VAL A 410 -2.33 -17.10 -20.29
CA VAL A 410 -2.89 -17.82 -21.42
C VAL A 410 -4.26 -18.39 -21.02
N ALA A 411 -5.28 -18.16 -21.85
CA ALA A 411 -6.62 -18.71 -21.61
C ALA A 411 -7.22 -19.31 -22.90
N ALA A 412 -7.53 -20.60 -22.89
CA ALA A 412 -8.24 -21.25 -24.00
C ALA A 412 -9.75 -21.09 -23.83
N THR A 413 -10.41 -20.33 -24.72
CA THR A 413 -11.82 -19.94 -24.58
C THR A 413 -12.62 -20.16 -25.87
N SER A 414 -13.96 -20.08 -25.78
CA SER A 414 -14.77 -20.05 -27.01
C SER A 414 -14.50 -18.75 -27.78
N ALA A 415 -14.59 -18.77 -29.11
CA ALA A 415 -14.27 -17.59 -29.93
C ALA A 415 -15.17 -16.36 -29.69
N THR A 416 -16.26 -16.50 -28.94
CA THR A 416 -17.17 -15.43 -28.53
C THR A 416 -17.08 -15.08 -27.04
N SER A 417 -16.15 -15.68 -26.30
CA SER A 417 -15.91 -15.34 -24.90
C SER A 417 -15.30 -13.93 -24.79
N PRO A 418 -15.69 -13.12 -23.78
CA PRO A 418 -14.95 -11.91 -23.45
C PRO A 418 -13.53 -12.27 -22.99
N VAL A 419 -12.64 -11.27 -22.97
CA VAL A 419 -11.34 -11.42 -22.31
C VAL A 419 -11.59 -11.75 -20.83
N LEU A 420 -10.99 -12.84 -20.35
CA LEU A 420 -11.04 -13.19 -18.94
C LEU A 420 -10.09 -12.26 -18.18
N PRO A 421 -10.51 -11.65 -17.06
CA PRO A 421 -9.61 -10.82 -16.27
C PRO A 421 -8.57 -11.72 -15.59
N ALA A 422 -7.29 -11.40 -15.80
CA ALA A 422 -6.21 -12.00 -15.05
C ALA A 422 -6.19 -11.48 -13.60
N HIS A 423 -5.57 -12.23 -12.70
CA HIS A 423 -5.41 -11.86 -11.29
C HIS A 423 -4.23 -10.91 -11.12
N SER A 424 -4.28 -9.79 -11.85
CA SER A 424 -3.25 -8.75 -11.86
C SER A 424 -3.54 -7.67 -10.80
N PRO A 425 -2.53 -7.22 -10.04
CA PRO A 425 -2.68 -6.22 -9.01
C PRO A 425 -2.93 -4.83 -9.61
N LEU A 426 -3.57 -3.97 -8.84
CA LEU A 426 -3.92 -2.60 -9.19
C LEU A 426 -3.17 -1.63 -8.26
N GLY A 427 -2.12 -1.01 -8.81
CA GLY A 427 -1.11 -0.31 -8.02
C GLY A 427 -0.17 -1.30 -7.31
N GLY A 428 0.56 -0.77 -6.33
CA GLY A 428 1.35 -1.54 -5.38
C GLY A 428 1.95 -0.60 -4.34
N TYR A 429 2.60 -1.16 -3.32
CA TYR A 429 3.31 -0.39 -2.30
C TYR A 429 4.80 -0.73 -2.28
N ARG A 430 5.60 0.15 -1.69
CA ARG A 430 7.04 -0.03 -1.53
C ARG A 430 7.52 0.74 -0.30
N ARG A 431 8.57 0.27 0.35
CA ARG A 431 9.16 0.93 1.54
C ARG A 431 9.60 2.38 1.27
N GLY A 432 10.10 2.63 0.07
CA GLY A 432 10.64 3.92 -0.35
C GLY A 432 11.13 3.87 -1.80
N LEU A 433 11.17 5.03 -2.42
CA LEU A 433 11.62 5.30 -3.79
C LEU A 433 13.07 5.82 -3.81
N ASP A 434 13.87 5.45 -2.80
CA ASP A 434 15.28 5.83 -2.67
C ASP A 434 16.05 5.48 -3.96
N GLY A 435 16.64 6.49 -4.62
CA GLY A 435 17.39 6.32 -5.86
C GLY A 435 16.58 5.95 -7.11
N VAL A 436 15.23 5.98 -7.06
CA VAL A 436 14.38 5.79 -8.24
C VAL A 436 14.48 7.00 -9.16
N ASP A 437 14.55 6.76 -10.48
CA ASP A 437 14.68 7.79 -11.53
C ASP A 437 13.57 7.73 -12.61
N SER A 438 12.82 6.62 -12.73
CA SER A 438 11.77 6.50 -13.76
C SER A 438 10.67 5.46 -13.50
N GLY A 439 10.89 4.52 -12.59
CA GLY A 439 9.93 3.50 -12.17
C GLY A 439 10.55 2.54 -11.16
N ALA A 440 9.72 1.78 -10.45
CA ALA A 440 10.16 0.79 -9.47
C ALA A 440 9.22 -0.41 -9.43
N VAL A 441 9.75 -1.60 -9.19
CA VAL A 441 8.93 -2.78 -8.84
C VAL A 441 8.27 -2.53 -7.48
N THR A 442 7.00 -2.87 -7.37
CA THR A 442 6.16 -2.69 -6.18
C THR A 442 5.61 -4.02 -5.68
N THR A 443 5.25 -4.09 -4.41
CA THR A 443 4.53 -5.25 -3.86
C THR A 443 3.02 -5.09 -4.04
N PRO A 444 2.30 -6.12 -4.49
CA PRO A 444 0.83 -6.12 -4.55
C PRO A 444 0.16 -5.78 -3.22
N GLY A 445 -0.92 -5.00 -3.27
CA GLY A 445 -1.84 -4.81 -2.15
C GLY A 445 -3.21 -5.46 -2.40
N LEU A 446 -4.25 -4.96 -1.73
CA LEU A 446 -5.59 -5.57 -1.70
C LEU A 446 -6.28 -5.70 -3.07
N LEU A 447 -6.01 -4.77 -3.99
CA LEU A 447 -6.85 -4.58 -5.17
C LEU A 447 -6.31 -5.32 -6.40
N TYR A 448 -7.12 -6.24 -6.93
CA TYR A 448 -6.84 -7.00 -8.14
C TYR A 448 -7.93 -6.80 -9.19
N ARG A 449 -7.55 -6.97 -10.47
CA ARG A 449 -8.41 -6.64 -11.62
C ARG A 449 -9.64 -7.56 -11.75
N ASP A 450 -9.52 -8.81 -11.33
CA ASP A 450 -10.61 -9.80 -11.30
C ASP A 450 -11.47 -9.73 -10.02
N GLY A 451 -11.04 -8.95 -9.02
CA GLY A 451 -11.91 -8.44 -7.96
C GLY A 451 -11.99 -9.30 -6.70
N TRP A 452 -10.95 -10.09 -6.41
CA TRP A 452 -10.80 -10.80 -5.15
C TRP A 452 -9.35 -10.70 -4.67
N ASP A 453 -9.13 -11.01 -3.39
CA ASP A 453 -7.80 -11.07 -2.78
C ASP A 453 -7.84 -12.04 -1.59
N LEU A 454 -6.68 -12.60 -1.22
CA LEU A 454 -6.51 -13.42 -0.02
C LEU A 454 -5.42 -12.82 0.87
N LEU A 455 -5.84 -12.07 1.88
CA LEU A 455 -4.96 -11.59 2.94
C LEU A 455 -4.68 -12.74 3.91
N ASP A 456 -3.47 -13.30 3.86
CA ASP A 456 -3.01 -14.26 4.86
C ASP A 456 -2.48 -13.56 6.11
N ASP A 457 -3.07 -13.85 7.27
CA ASP A 457 -2.73 -13.26 8.56
C ASP A 457 -2.22 -14.34 9.54
N THR A 458 -1.93 -15.54 9.04
CA THR A 458 -1.51 -16.71 9.84
C THR A 458 -0.30 -16.42 10.72
N THR A 459 0.71 -15.74 10.18
CA THR A 459 2.00 -15.49 10.84
C THR A 459 1.98 -14.31 11.80
N SER A 460 0.96 -13.44 11.74
CA SER A 460 0.92 -12.20 12.53
C SER A 460 0.82 -12.47 14.03
N ALA A 461 1.55 -11.67 14.81
CA ALA A 461 1.46 -11.65 16.26
C ALA A 461 0.05 -11.27 16.72
N LEU A 462 -0.30 -11.67 17.95
CA LEU A 462 -1.53 -11.22 18.58
C LEU A 462 -1.31 -9.86 19.22
N TYR A 463 -2.32 -9.00 19.12
CA TYR A 463 -2.28 -7.63 19.60
C TYR A 463 -3.47 -7.37 20.53
N ASP A 464 -3.22 -6.66 21.62
CA ASP A 464 -4.24 -6.20 22.56
C ASP A 464 -4.43 -4.69 22.37
N PRO A 465 -5.49 -4.23 21.67
CA PRO A 465 -5.70 -2.80 21.42
C PRO A 465 -5.89 -1.96 22.68
N ALA A 466 -6.38 -2.56 23.78
CA ALA A 466 -6.59 -1.87 25.04
C ALA A 466 -5.29 -1.68 25.84
N LYS A 467 -4.36 -2.63 25.75
CA LYS A 467 -3.02 -2.54 26.37
C LYS A 467 -1.94 -1.99 25.43
N ARG A 468 -2.24 -1.85 24.13
CA ARG A 468 -1.32 -1.50 23.04
C ARG A 468 -0.05 -2.37 23.02
N ALA A 469 -0.24 -3.67 23.24
CA ALA A 469 0.83 -4.65 23.46
C ALA A 469 0.71 -5.83 22.48
N VAL A 470 1.84 -6.25 21.94
CA VAL A 470 1.99 -7.46 21.09
C VAL A 470 2.39 -8.68 21.91
N ARG A 471 2.05 -9.87 21.43
CA ARG A 471 2.50 -11.17 21.95
C ARG A 471 2.50 -12.23 20.86
N GLN A 472 3.39 -13.22 20.96
CA GLN A 472 3.41 -14.34 20.03
C GLN A 472 2.05 -15.06 19.97
N ARG A 473 1.61 -15.43 18.76
CA ARG A 473 0.41 -16.24 18.53
C ARG A 473 0.65 -17.69 18.95
N PRO A 474 -0.04 -18.25 19.95
CA PRO A 474 0.06 -19.67 20.28
C PRO A 474 -0.82 -20.47 19.31
N HIS A 475 -0.21 -21.28 18.46
CA HIS A 475 -0.91 -22.20 17.56
C HIS A 475 -0.20 -23.57 17.54
N GLN A 476 -0.94 -24.61 17.16
CA GLN A 476 -0.38 -25.93 16.85
C GLN A 476 -0.55 -26.16 15.35
N GLU A 477 0.53 -26.56 14.68
CA GLU A 477 0.49 -26.83 13.24
C GLU A 477 -0.28 -28.13 12.93
N PRO A 478 -0.99 -28.21 11.79
CA PRO A 478 -1.19 -27.13 10.81
C PRO A 478 -2.22 -26.09 11.25
N TYR A 479 -1.87 -24.80 11.13
CA TYR A 479 -2.75 -23.65 11.40
C TYR A 479 -2.77 -22.67 10.22
N GLN A 480 -3.93 -22.07 9.92
CA GLN A 480 -4.12 -21.00 8.94
C GLN A 480 -5.19 -20.02 9.43
N ASP A 481 -5.00 -18.73 9.20
CA ASP A 481 -5.98 -17.66 9.51
C ASP A 481 -5.89 -16.57 8.43
N SER A 482 -6.85 -16.56 7.51
CA SER A 482 -6.80 -15.70 6.31
C SER A 482 -8.15 -15.06 6.01
N TYR A 483 -8.15 -13.96 5.27
CA TYR A 483 -9.34 -13.17 4.94
C TYR A 483 -9.51 -13.11 3.42
N LEU A 484 -10.58 -13.73 2.93
CA LEU A 484 -10.89 -13.78 1.51
C LEU A 484 -11.84 -12.63 1.14
N PHE A 485 -11.31 -11.68 0.40
CA PHE A 485 -12.04 -10.56 -0.18
C PHE A 485 -12.64 -10.96 -1.54
N GLY A 486 -13.82 -10.46 -1.85
CA GLY A 486 -14.55 -10.76 -3.09
C GLY A 486 -15.46 -9.62 -3.50
N TYR A 487 -14.87 -8.43 -3.68
CA TYR A 487 -15.56 -7.17 -3.98
C TYR A 487 -15.92 -6.99 -5.47
N GLY A 488 -15.31 -7.75 -6.39
CA GLY A 488 -15.50 -7.59 -7.83
C GLY A 488 -14.89 -6.27 -8.33
N GLN A 489 -15.68 -5.46 -9.04
CA GLN A 489 -15.29 -4.08 -9.40
C GLN A 489 -15.72 -3.04 -8.35
N ASP A 490 -16.26 -3.47 -7.21
CA ASP A 490 -16.68 -2.60 -6.09
C ASP A 490 -15.47 -2.27 -5.19
N TYR A 491 -14.38 -1.76 -5.79
CA TYR A 491 -13.08 -1.55 -5.13
C TYR A 491 -13.16 -0.71 -3.85
N LYS A 492 -14.07 0.28 -3.83
CA LYS A 492 -14.36 1.11 -2.65
C LYS A 492 -14.94 0.29 -1.50
N THR A 493 -15.77 -0.72 -1.76
CA THR A 493 -16.25 -1.64 -0.73
C THR A 493 -15.12 -2.54 -0.23
N GLY A 494 -14.21 -2.99 -1.11
CA GLY A 494 -13.00 -3.72 -0.70
C GLY A 494 -12.13 -2.91 0.28
N LEU A 495 -11.85 -1.63 -0.06
CA LEU A 495 -11.11 -0.72 0.81
C LEU A 495 -11.83 -0.42 2.14
N ALA A 496 -13.16 -0.29 2.12
CA ALA A 496 -13.96 -0.11 3.33
C ALA A 496 -13.97 -1.35 4.24
N ASP A 497 -14.02 -2.55 3.66
CA ASP A 497 -13.87 -3.81 4.39
C ASP A 497 -12.45 -3.91 4.99
N LEU A 498 -11.40 -3.57 4.24
CA LEU A 498 -10.02 -3.56 4.75
C LEU A 498 -9.82 -2.53 5.87
N ALA A 499 -10.37 -1.32 5.75
CA ALA A 499 -10.32 -0.30 6.80
C ALA A 499 -11.10 -0.73 8.06
N THR A 500 -12.24 -1.41 7.89
CA THR A 500 -12.97 -2.00 9.03
C THR A 500 -12.16 -3.11 9.69
N LEU A 501 -11.55 -4.00 8.89
CA LEU A 501 -10.77 -5.14 9.39
C LEU A 501 -9.49 -4.71 10.12
N THR A 502 -8.69 -3.83 9.53
CA THR A 502 -7.33 -3.54 10.00
C THR A 502 -7.18 -2.20 10.72
N GLY A 503 -8.28 -1.42 10.81
CA GLY A 503 -8.32 -0.05 11.32
C GLY A 503 -8.16 0.98 10.18
N PRO A 504 -8.95 2.07 10.17
CA PRO A 504 -8.91 3.07 9.10
C PRO A 504 -7.63 3.92 9.14
N PRO A 505 -7.32 4.67 8.06
CA PRO A 505 -6.25 5.66 8.11
C PRO A 505 -6.54 6.74 9.16
N ASN A 506 -5.52 7.21 9.87
CA ASN A 506 -5.70 8.24 10.89
C ASN A 506 -6.03 9.62 10.28
N LEU A 507 -6.94 10.37 10.90
CA LEU A 507 -7.18 11.77 10.55
C LEU A 507 -6.16 12.64 11.30
N LEU A 508 -5.19 13.19 10.58
CA LEU A 508 -4.12 14.00 11.17
C LEU A 508 -4.66 15.31 11.78
N PRO A 509 -3.85 16.03 12.58
CA PRO A 509 -4.13 17.43 12.90
C PRO A 509 -4.32 18.27 11.63
N ARG A 510 -5.15 19.31 11.67
CA ARG A 510 -5.52 20.05 10.43
C ARG A 510 -4.34 20.75 9.75
N TRP A 511 -3.40 21.29 10.53
CA TRP A 511 -2.16 21.91 10.05
C TRP A 511 -1.25 20.95 9.26
N ALA A 512 -1.35 19.63 9.49
CA ALA A 512 -0.54 18.65 8.77
C ALA A 512 -0.85 18.63 7.26
N TYR A 513 -2.00 19.18 6.86
CA TYR A 513 -2.41 19.32 5.47
C TYR A 513 -2.03 20.67 4.84
N GLY A 514 -1.37 21.58 5.56
CA GLY A 514 -0.86 22.84 5.04
C GLY A 514 0.44 22.68 4.22
N VAL A 515 1.37 23.64 4.36
CA VAL A 515 2.69 23.65 3.72
C VAL A 515 3.81 23.33 4.71
N TRP A 516 4.68 22.36 4.38
CA TRP A 516 5.83 21.98 5.18
C TRP A 516 7.14 22.40 4.49
N PHE A 517 8.11 22.87 5.27
CA PHE A 517 9.48 23.11 4.81
C PHE A 517 10.50 22.27 5.59
N SER A 518 11.41 21.65 4.83
CA SER A 518 12.50 20.80 5.28
C SER A 518 13.67 21.00 4.31
N GLU A 519 14.90 20.89 4.77
CA GLU A 519 16.07 20.79 3.90
C GLU A 519 17.15 20.04 4.67
N TYR A 520 17.82 19.06 4.05
CA TYR A 520 18.99 18.48 4.67
C TYR A 520 20.11 19.50 4.53
N TYR A 521 20.24 20.31 5.58
CA TYR A 521 21.09 21.49 5.67
C TYR A 521 21.36 21.83 7.14
N ASP A 522 22.49 22.48 7.42
CA ASP A 522 23.03 22.60 8.77
C ASP A 522 22.45 23.77 9.62
N PHE A 523 21.21 24.17 9.34
CA PHE A 523 20.52 25.35 9.88
C PHE A 523 20.61 25.51 11.41
N THR A 524 20.71 26.77 11.84
CA THR A 524 20.64 27.21 13.23
C THR A 524 19.28 27.83 13.57
N ALA A 525 18.98 28.00 14.86
CA ALA A 525 17.81 28.77 15.31
C ALA A 525 17.78 30.17 14.65
N ALA A 526 18.94 30.83 14.55
CA ALA A 526 19.06 32.15 13.96
C ALA A 526 18.74 32.18 12.46
N ASP A 527 19.02 31.10 11.71
CA ASP A 527 18.67 31.02 10.28
C ASP A 527 17.15 30.91 10.09
N TYR A 528 16.49 30.09 10.90
CA TYR A 528 15.03 29.98 10.89
C TYR A 528 14.34 31.28 11.31
N GLU A 529 14.80 31.89 12.40
CA GLU A 529 14.24 33.11 12.99
C GLU A 529 14.44 34.37 12.13
N ASN A 530 15.62 34.54 11.53
CA ASN A 530 16.02 35.80 10.90
C ASN A 530 16.05 35.73 9.36
N THR A 531 16.11 34.53 8.77
CA THR A 531 16.21 34.34 7.32
C THR A 531 15.01 33.59 6.76
N VAL A 532 14.80 32.33 7.14
CA VAL A 532 13.81 31.44 6.50
C VAL A 532 12.38 31.94 6.72
N LEU A 533 11.91 32.02 7.98
CA LEU A 533 10.53 32.41 8.23
C LEU A 533 10.23 33.87 7.80
N PRO A 534 11.07 34.87 8.09
CA PRO A 534 10.84 36.23 7.60
C PRO A 534 10.71 36.29 6.08
N LYS A 535 11.43 35.44 5.35
CA LYS A 535 11.34 35.36 3.89
C LYS A 535 9.99 34.80 3.44
N PHE A 536 9.53 33.67 3.98
CA PHE A 536 8.16 33.15 3.77
C PHE A 536 7.10 34.24 3.98
N ARG A 537 7.16 34.95 5.12
CA ARG A 537 6.20 36.00 5.47
C ARG A 537 6.31 37.23 4.54
N SER A 538 7.51 37.61 4.09
CA SER A 538 7.72 38.75 3.18
C SER A 538 7.27 38.51 1.75
N GLU A 539 7.34 37.25 1.29
CA GLU A 539 6.94 36.84 -0.06
C GLU A 539 5.47 36.37 -0.12
N GLY A 540 4.77 36.35 1.01
CA GLY A 540 3.35 35.95 1.07
C GLY A 540 3.16 34.44 0.85
N VAL A 541 4.08 33.61 1.34
CA VAL A 541 4.01 32.15 1.23
C VAL A 541 3.62 31.54 2.60
N PRO A 542 2.63 30.62 2.64
CA PRO A 542 2.25 29.94 3.87
C PRO A 542 3.35 29.00 4.36
N LEU A 543 3.38 28.76 5.66
CA LEU A 543 4.18 27.72 6.29
C LEU A 543 3.50 27.30 7.59
N ASP A 544 3.27 26.00 7.73
CA ASP A 544 2.60 25.36 8.86
C ASP A 544 3.53 24.45 9.66
N VAL A 545 4.46 23.77 8.99
CA VAL A 545 5.38 22.82 9.62
C VAL A 545 6.82 23.15 9.26
N LEU A 546 7.63 23.34 10.30
CA LEU A 546 9.08 23.50 10.20
C LEU A 546 9.77 22.20 10.61
N VAL A 547 10.44 21.56 9.64
CA VAL A 547 11.23 20.34 9.87
C VAL A 547 12.68 20.75 10.11
N THR A 548 13.26 20.32 11.23
CA THR A 548 14.70 20.46 11.50
C THR A 548 15.39 19.14 11.19
N ASP A 549 16.28 19.18 10.20
CA ASP A 549 16.99 18.02 9.67
C ASP A 549 18.24 17.67 10.49
N THR A 550 18.93 16.62 10.06
CA THR A 550 19.85 15.78 10.82
C THR A 550 20.83 16.54 11.71
N ASP A 551 21.46 17.61 11.19
CA ASP A 551 22.58 18.32 11.79
C ASP A 551 22.28 19.19 13.02
N PHE A 552 21.06 19.18 13.57
CA PHE A 552 20.81 19.85 14.87
C PHE A 552 21.46 19.12 16.05
N LYS A 553 21.80 17.83 15.90
CA LYS A 553 22.13 16.92 17.01
C LYS A 553 23.53 17.11 17.60
N ALA A 554 23.65 16.82 18.89
CA ALA A 554 24.89 16.71 19.64
C ALA A 554 24.86 15.49 20.58
N PRO A 555 26.04 14.90 20.93
CA PRO A 555 27.38 15.26 20.45
C PRO A 555 27.73 14.68 19.07
N ALA A 556 26.90 13.77 18.54
CA ALA A 556 27.00 13.22 17.19
C ALA A 556 25.88 13.80 16.32
N SER A 557 26.16 14.11 15.05
CA SER A 557 25.16 14.65 14.12
C SER A 557 24.16 13.60 13.61
N TRP A 558 24.49 12.31 13.68
CA TRP A 558 23.59 11.22 13.26
C TRP A 558 22.65 10.80 14.40
N ASP A 559 23.25 10.31 15.49
CA ASP A 559 22.62 9.58 16.59
C ASP A 559 22.84 10.24 17.98
N GLY A 560 23.05 11.56 18.01
CA GLY A 560 23.10 12.36 19.23
C GLY A 560 21.71 12.78 19.72
N TRP A 561 21.49 12.77 21.03
CA TRP A 561 20.15 12.93 21.64
C TRP A 561 19.89 14.28 22.33
N GLU A 562 20.70 15.30 22.04
CA GLU A 562 20.50 16.68 22.45
C GLU A 562 20.62 17.63 21.24
N MET A 563 20.03 18.84 21.31
CA MET A 563 20.28 19.88 20.29
C MET A 563 21.63 20.58 20.57
N ASP A 564 22.46 20.80 19.54
CA ASP A 564 23.76 21.46 19.68
C ASP A 564 23.58 22.91 20.20
N PRO A 565 24.06 23.25 21.41
CA PRO A 565 23.91 24.58 21.98
C PRO A 565 24.68 25.68 21.21
N LYS A 566 25.50 25.34 20.21
CA LYS A 566 26.08 26.31 19.27
C LYS A 566 25.10 26.73 18.17
N LYS A 567 24.17 25.86 17.79
CA LYS A 567 23.16 26.07 16.75
C LYS A 567 21.81 26.51 17.35
N PHE A 568 21.46 25.92 18.49
CA PHE A 568 20.23 26.17 19.24
C PHE A 568 20.60 26.53 20.69
N PRO A 569 21.04 27.77 20.95
CA PRO A 569 21.56 28.17 22.27
C PRO A 569 20.49 28.20 23.37
N ASP A 570 19.22 28.34 23.00
CA ASP A 570 18.05 28.14 23.87
C ASP A 570 16.96 27.39 23.07
N PRO A 571 16.97 26.04 23.10
CA PRO A 571 15.99 25.24 22.36
C PRO A 571 14.54 25.50 22.77
N ALA A 572 14.29 25.81 24.05
CA ALA A 572 12.95 26.07 24.53
C ALA A 572 12.42 27.40 23.96
N ALA A 573 13.24 28.45 23.97
CA ALA A 573 12.87 29.71 23.32
C ALA A 573 12.65 29.57 21.82
N PHE A 574 13.38 28.68 21.13
CA PHE A 574 13.17 28.38 19.71
C PHE A 574 11.81 27.71 19.44
N PHE A 575 11.42 26.71 20.24
CA PHE A 575 10.10 26.07 20.08
C PHE A 575 8.94 26.98 20.51
N ASP A 576 9.10 27.76 21.59
CA ASP A 576 8.13 28.80 21.98
C ASP A 576 7.96 29.83 20.85
N TRP A 577 9.05 30.29 20.23
CA TRP A 577 9.01 31.16 19.05
C TRP A 577 8.24 30.51 17.89
N ALA A 578 8.54 29.25 17.54
CA ALA A 578 7.85 28.57 16.45
C ALA A 578 6.32 28.51 16.69
N ALA A 579 5.90 28.19 17.93
CA ALA A 579 4.50 28.18 18.32
C ALA A 579 3.85 29.60 18.27
N GLU A 580 4.57 30.65 18.69
CA GLU A 580 4.12 32.04 18.55
C GLU A 580 3.94 32.46 17.07
N GLN A 581 4.70 31.87 16.15
CA GLN A 581 4.59 32.09 14.70
C GLN A 581 3.51 31.24 14.01
N GLY A 582 2.79 30.42 14.78
CA GLY A 582 1.74 29.52 14.29
C GLY A 582 2.28 28.29 13.55
N LEU A 583 3.52 27.88 13.85
CA LEU A 583 4.17 26.71 13.27
C LEU A 583 4.08 25.52 14.23
N HIS A 584 3.98 24.32 13.65
CA HIS A 584 4.34 23.08 14.31
C HIS A 584 5.74 22.64 13.89
N ASN A 585 6.39 21.83 14.72
CA ASN A 585 7.80 21.48 14.52
C ASN A 585 8.06 19.97 14.57
N THR A 586 9.12 19.50 13.90
CA THR A 586 9.56 18.11 14.03
C THR A 586 11.06 17.99 13.81
N LEU A 587 11.64 16.99 14.47
CA LEU A 587 13.07 16.72 14.48
C LEU A 587 13.35 15.38 13.78
N ASN A 588 14.28 15.41 12.82
CA ASN A 588 14.88 14.21 12.21
C ASN A 588 15.67 13.42 13.26
N ILE A 589 15.42 12.12 13.40
CA ILE A 589 16.09 11.24 14.36
C ILE A 589 16.52 9.90 13.75
N HIS A 590 17.62 9.36 14.28
CA HIS A 590 18.19 8.07 13.92
C HIS A 590 18.08 7.12 15.13
N PRO A 591 17.58 5.88 14.95
CA PRO A 591 17.22 4.99 16.05
C PRO A 591 18.40 4.23 16.67
N SER A 592 19.47 4.94 17.02
CA SER A 592 20.67 4.37 17.63
C SER A 592 21.29 5.36 18.64
N ILE A 593 22.32 4.94 19.37
CA ILE A 593 23.04 5.81 20.31
C ILE A 593 24.52 5.42 20.44
N VAL A 594 25.42 6.38 20.25
CA VAL A 594 26.85 6.19 20.47
C VAL A 594 27.24 6.14 21.94
N SER A 595 28.25 5.33 22.25
CA SER A 595 28.83 5.14 23.57
C SER A 595 29.38 6.41 24.24
N GLY A 596 29.61 7.49 23.47
CA GLY A 596 30.06 8.80 23.96
C GLY A 596 28.94 9.82 24.18
N ASP A 597 27.68 9.48 23.89
CA ASP A 597 26.53 10.34 24.21
C ASP A 597 26.33 10.41 25.75
N PRO A 598 26.10 11.60 26.35
CA PRO A 598 25.87 11.75 27.79
C PRO A 598 24.72 10.88 28.35
N GLN A 599 23.72 10.58 27.54
CA GLN A 599 22.55 9.79 27.91
C GLN A 599 22.79 8.28 27.81
N TYR A 600 23.83 7.80 27.12
CA TYR A 600 24.08 6.37 26.89
C TYR A 600 24.13 5.56 28.20
N ALA A 601 24.79 6.06 29.24
CA ALA A 601 24.87 5.38 30.53
C ALA A 601 23.49 5.21 31.20
N ALA A 602 22.58 6.17 31.02
CA ALA A 602 21.21 6.09 31.53
C ALA A 602 20.35 5.16 30.67
N ALA A 603 20.45 5.25 29.34
CA ALA A 603 19.76 4.36 28.41
C ALA A 603 20.14 2.88 28.64
N GLN A 604 21.44 2.59 28.76
CA GLN A 604 21.93 1.24 29.04
C GLN A 604 21.48 0.74 30.43
N ALA A 605 21.37 1.62 31.43
CA ALA A 605 20.82 1.27 32.74
C ALA A 605 19.30 0.97 32.69
N THR A 606 18.50 1.80 32.00
CA THR A 606 17.06 1.55 31.77
C THR A 606 16.87 0.23 31.03
N ALA A 607 17.67 -0.02 29.99
CA ALA A 607 17.69 -1.26 29.22
C ALA A 607 18.29 -2.46 29.97
N LYS A 608 18.66 -2.34 31.25
CA LYS A 608 19.27 -3.42 32.07
C LYS A 608 20.52 -4.06 31.45
N ASN A 609 21.35 -3.25 30.79
CA ASN A 609 22.57 -3.65 30.06
C ASN A 609 22.31 -4.51 28.81
N LYS A 610 21.14 -4.38 28.16
CA LYS A 610 20.76 -5.15 26.96
C LYS A 610 21.04 -4.44 25.63
N LEU A 611 21.43 -3.16 25.60
CA LEU A 611 21.72 -2.47 24.34
C LEU A 611 22.99 -3.04 23.70
N ALA A 612 22.81 -3.71 22.56
CA ALA A 612 23.88 -4.34 21.82
C ALA A 612 24.66 -3.29 20.99
N ALA A 613 25.97 -3.48 20.85
CA ALA A 613 26.76 -2.74 19.87
C ALA A 613 26.47 -3.28 18.46
N SER A 614 26.42 -2.41 17.45
CA SER A 614 26.18 -2.80 16.06
C SER A 614 27.10 -2.06 15.07
N GLY A 615 26.94 -2.35 13.77
CA GLY A 615 27.65 -1.68 12.68
C GLY A 615 27.01 -0.35 12.22
N CYS A 616 26.05 0.19 12.97
CA CYS A 616 25.36 1.44 12.65
C CYS A 616 26.30 2.66 12.54
N SER A 617 25.83 3.68 11.83
CA SER A 617 26.59 4.90 11.52
C SER A 617 27.07 5.63 12.78
N ALA A 618 28.37 5.48 13.09
CA ALA A 618 29.00 6.07 14.26
C ALA A 618 30.12 7.06 13.86
N PRO A 619 30.30 8.19 14.57
CA PRO A 619 31.50 9.00 14.43
C PRO A 619 32.76 8.19 14.76
N SER A 620 33.85 8.47 14.04
CA SER A 620 35.12 7.73 14.15
C SER A 620 35.61 7.61 15.60
N GLY A 621 35.83 6.37 16.05
CA GLY A 621 36.30 6.05 17.41
C GLY A 621 35.18 5.86 18.45
N GLN A 622 33.91 6.00 18.08
CA GLN A 622 32.77 5.66 18.93
C GLN A 622 32.16 4.30 18.56
N THR A 623 31.47 3.66 19.50
CA THR A 623 30.68 2.45 19.27
C THR A 623 29.20 2.81 19.28
N CYS A 624 28.48 2.49 18.21
CA CYS A 624 27.04 2.70 18.11
C CYS A 624 26.27 1.51 18.70
N HIS A 625 25.17 1.81 19.41
CA HIS A 625 24.31 0.83 20.08
C HIS A 625 22.85 0.95 19.61
N VAL A 626 22.15 -0.19 19.58
CA VAL A 626 20.79 -0.33 19.01
C VAL A 626 19.80 -0.95 19.98
N PHE A 627 18.51 -0.83 19.62
CA PHE A 627 17.36 -1.19 20.44
C PHE A 627 16.54 -2.32 19.79
N ASP A 628 16.16 -3.32 20.58
CA ASP A 628 15.04 -4.20 20.26
C ASP A 628 13.75 -3.62 20.86
N TRP A 629 12.92 -3.01 20.02
CA TRP A 629 11.66 -2.38 20.39
C TRP A 629 10.58 -3.35 20.85
N SER A 630 10.78 -4.66 20.69
CA SER A 630 9.90 -5.67 21.29
C SER A 630 10.22 -5.93 22.77
N ASP A 631 11.43 -5.56 23.22
CA ASP A 631 11.81 -5.58 24.62
C ASP A 631 11.33 -4.29 25.33
N PRO A 632 10.46 -4.38 26.36
CA PRO A 632 9.86 -3.20 26.97
C PRO A 632 10.86 -2.33 27.76
N ASP A 633 12.00 -2.88 28.21
CA ASP A 633 13.03 -2.08 28.87
C ASP A 633 13.84 -1.28 27.85
N GLN A 634 14.15 -1.89 26.69
CA GLN A 634 14.88 -1.21 25.60
C GLN A 634 14.00 -0.17 24.91
N LEU A 635 12.72 -0.49 24.66
CA LEU A 635 11.74 0.47 24.15
C LEU A 635 11.60 1.68 25.09
N LYS A 636 11.57 1.45 26.42
CA LYS A 636 11.58 2.56 27.38
C LYS A 636 12.89 3.35 27.32
N ALA A 637 14.04 2.69 27.24
CA ALA A 637 15.33 3.37 27.12
C ALA A 637 15.39 4.27 25.88
N TYR A 638 14.79 3.84 24.76
CA TYR A 638 14.69 4.62 23.53
C TYR A 638 13.82 5.88 23.70
N PHE A 639 12.60 5.73 24.22
CA PHE A 639 11.72 6.88 24.47
C PHE A 639 12.20 7.79 25.62
N ASP A 640 13.05 7.30 26.53
CA ASP A 640 13.70 8.16 27.54
C ASP A 640 14.61 9.23 26.90
N LEU A 641 15.26 8.93 25.77
CA LEU A 641 16.18 9.86 25.07
C LEU A 641 15.49 11.08 24.46
N HIS A 642 14.21 10.95 24.12
CA HIS A 642 13.41 12.01 23.51
C HIS A 642 13.01 13.09 24.52
N GLN A 643 12.90 12.72 25.80
CA GLN A 643 12.24 13.52 26.83
C GLN A 643 12.84 14.90 27.09
N THR A 644 14.11 15.14 26.76
CA THR A 644 14.73 16.46 26.92
C THR A 644 14.15 17.44 25.89
N MET A 645 14.13 17.03 24.62
CA MET A 645 13.61 17.82 23.50
C MET A 645 12.09 17.99 23.56
N GLU A 646 11.35 16.97 24.03
CA GLU A 646 9.91 17.10 24.30
C GLU A 646 9.59 18.16 25.35
N LYS A 647 10.38 18.21 26.45
CA LYS A 647 10.22 19.21 27.51
C LYS A 647 10.64 20.62 27.06
N GLN A 648 11.45 20.71 26.00
CA GLN A 648 11.82 21.98 25.37
C GLN A 648 10.72 22.47 24.40
N GLY A 649 10.00 21.56 23.73
CA GLY A 649 8.85 21.92 22.88
C GLY A 649 8.73 21.15 21.55
N ALA A 650 9.45 20.04 21.38
CA ALA A 650 9.31 19.20 20.19
C ALA A 650 7.89 18.62 20.07
N ASP A 651 7.15 18.95 19.00
CA ASP A 651 5.75 18.50 18.82
C ASP A 651 5.69 17.01 18.46
N PHE A 652 6.39 16.62 17.39
CA PHE A 652 6.44 15.26 16.85
C PHE A 652 7.81 14.91 16.26
N TRP A 653 7.93 13.70 15.71
CA TRP A 653 9.21 13.09 15.33
C TRP A 653 9.24 12.63 13.87
N TRP A 654 10.36 12.85 13.20
CA TRP A 654 10.68 12.27 11.90
C TRP A 654 11.68 11.13 12.10
N LEU A 655 11.18 9.89 12.04
CA LEU A 655 12.01 8.69 12.04
C LEU A 655 12.47 8.41 10.60
N ASP A 656 13.60 9.00 10.22
CA ASP A 656 14.06 9.01 8.84
C ASP A 656 14.66 7.66 8.43
N TRP A 657 15.87 7.38 8.92
CA TRP A 657 16.60 6.16 8.60
C TRP A 657 16.11 4.98 9.42
N CYS A 658 14.80 4.67 9.36
CA CYS A 658 14.34 3.47 10.04
C CYS A 658 15.07 2.26 9.38
N CYS A 659 15.86 1.46 10.09
CA CYS A 659 15.97 1.45 11.54
C CYS A 659 17.41 1.35 12.06
N ASP A 660 18.42 1.92 11.38
CA ASP A 660 19.84 1.57 11.60
C ASP A 660 19.97 0.02 11.66
N ASP A 661 20.39 -0.57 12.80
CA ASP A 661 20.21 -2.01 13.12
C ASP A 661 19.19 -2.26 14.28
N SER A 662 18.52 -1.21 14.77
CA SER A 662 17.37 -1.35 15.67
C SER A 662 16.20 -2.04 14.97
N HIS A 663 15.42 -2.82 15.72
CA HIS A 663 14.42 -3.71 15.16
C HIS A 663 13.35 -4.11 16.19
N SER A 664 12.41 -4.97 15.79
CA SER A 664 11.56 -5.73 16.70
C SER A 664 11.88 -7.21 16.51
N SER A 665 12.42 -7.88 17.54
CA SER A 665 12.74 -9.32 17.44
C SER A 665 11.50 -10.23 17.53
N MET A 666 10.33 -9.68 17.90
CA MET A 666 9.09 -10.45 18.00
C MET A 666 8.58 -10.92 16.63
N PRO A 667 8.44 -12.24 16.39
CA PRO A 667 7.89 -12.76 15.14
C PRO A 667 6.44 -12.31 14.91
N GLY A 668 6.08 -12.06 13.65
CA GLY A 668 4.73 -11.62 13.27
C GLY A 668 4.43 -10.15 13.56
N VAL A 669 5.46 -9.32 13.82
CA VAL A 669 5.35 -7.87 13.99
C VAL A 669 6.22 -7.18 12.95
N THR A 670 5.64 -6.31 12.12
CA THR A 670 6.39 -5.44 11.20
C THR A 670 7.10 -4.35 12.02
N PRO A 671 8.45 -4.21 11.99
CA PRO A 671 9.17 -3.28 12.86
C PRO A 671 8.78 -1.82 12.69
N ASP A 672 8.74 -1.31 11.44
CA ASP A 672 8.34 0.09 11.13
C ASP A 672 6.94 0.38 11.68
N ALA A 673 5.93 -0.45 11.35
CA ALA A 673 4.58 -0.28 11.87
C ALA A 673 4.49 -0.33 13.41
N TRP A 674 5.34 -1.13 14.09
CA TRP A 674 5.37 -1.18 15.55
C TRP A 674 5.96 0.10 16.15
N ILE A 675 7.11 0.56 15.67
CA ILE A 675 7.72 1.79 16.20
C ILE A 675 6.91 3.04 15.81
N ASN A 676 6.35 3.07 14.60
CA ASN A 676 5.42 4.11 14.14
C ASN A 676 4.18 4.19 15.03
N GLN A 677 3.68 3.03 15.50
CA GLN A 677 2.61 3.01 16.50
C GLN A 677 3.06 3.56 17.86
N LYS A 678 4.31 3.33 18.28
CA LYS A 678 4.82 3.90 19.53
C LYS A 678 5.07 5.40 19.46
N TYR A 679 5.55 5.91 18.33
CA TYR A 679 5.57 7.36 18.06
C TYR A 679 4.18 7.98 18.03
N THR A 680 3.19 7.28 17.46
CA THR A 680 1.79 7.74 17.47
C THR A 680 1.21 7.75 18.89
N ASP A 681 1.48 6.72 19.69
CA ASP A 681 1.08 6.62 21.10
C ASP A 681 1.66 7.78 21.92
N ASP A 682 2.91 8.15 21.64
CA ASP A 682 3.68 9.12 22.39
C ASP A 682 3.38 10.57 21.98
N THR A 683 3.49 10.91 20.69
CA THR A 683 3.26 12.29 20.18
C THR A 683 1.83 12.79 20.40
N ALA A 684 0.86 11.89 20.58
CA ALA A 684 -0.51 12.24 20.95
C ALA A 684 -0.61 13.03 22.26
N LYS A 685 0.38 12.96 23.16
CA LYS A 685 0.45 13.77 24.39
C LYS A 685 0.72 15.26 24.10
N ASN A 686 1.37 15.57 22.97
CA ASN A 686 1.77 16.91 22.53
C ASN A 686 0.74 17.47 21.54
N VAL A 687 0.53 16.78 20.41
CA VAL A 687 -0.28 17.28 19.27
C VAL A 687 -1.73 16.78 19.27
N GLY A 688 -2.15 16.00 20.27
CA GLY A 688 -3.52 15.52 20.46
C GLY A 688 -3.92 14.36 19.53
N ARG A 689 -3.70 14.51 18.23
CA ARG A 689 -3.72 13.42 17.23
C ARG A 689 -2.29 13.09 16.82
N GLY A 690 -1.68 12.21 17.60
CA GLY A 690 -0.34 11.71 17.30
C GLY A 690 -0.28 10.98 15.96
N PHE A 691 0.91 10.97 15.38
CA PHE A 691 1.30 10.20 14.20
C PHE A 691 2.82 10.04 14.21
N ALA A 692 3.34 9.15 13.37
CA ALA A 692 4.77 9.04 13.06
C ALA A 692 5.03 9.57 11.66
N PHE A 693 5.99 10.47 11.48
CA PHE A 693 6.50 10.80 10.15
C PHE A 693 7.70 9.89 9.87
N SER A 694 7.55 8.93 8.96
CA SER A 694 8.43 7.76 8.88
C SER A 694 8.30 7.00 7.56
N ARG A 695 9.22 6.07 7.29
CA ARG A 695 9.01 5.04 6.26
C ARG A 695 7.97 4.00 6.76
N ALA A 696 7.37 3.26 5.84
CA ALA A 696 6.27 2.32 6.11
C ALA A 696 6.57 0.94 5.51
N PHE A 697 5.74 -0.05 5.85
CA PHE A 697 5.67 -1.37 5.20
C PHE A 697 6.84 -2.33 5.43
N GLY A 698 7.75 -2.02 6.36
CA GLY A 698 8.80 -2.93 6.83
C GLY A 698 10.18 -2.27 6.88
N SER A 699 11.10 -2.79 7.70
CA SER A 699 12.41 -2.17 7.95
C SER A 699 13.49 -2.57 6.94
N LEU A 700 14.61 -1.85 6.97
CA LEU A 700 15.82 -2.18 6.21
C LEU A 700 16.25 -3.64 6.36
N GLN A 701 16.14 -4.20 7.56
CA GLN A 701 16.55 -5.58 7.84
C GLN A 701 15.55 -6.63 7.34
N ALA A 702 14.34 -6.20 6.94
CA ALA A 702 13.29 -7.06 6.39
C ALA A 702 13.19 -7.02 4.84
N GLY A 703 13.73 -5.97 4.18
CA GLY A 703 13.61 -5.79 2.72
C GLY A 703 14.80 -5.13 1.99
N GLY A 704 15.89 -4.78 2.68
CA GLY A 704 17.04 -4.04 2.12
C GLY A 704 16.80 -2.53 2.00
N TYR A 705 17.83 -1.79 1.53
CA TYR A 705 17.91 -0.32 1.52
C TYR A 705 16.60 0.36 1.09
N SER A 706 16.09 0.00 -0.09
CA SER A 706 14.88 0.56 -0.68
C SER A 706 13.68 -0.40 -0.72
N GLY A 707 13.71 -1.50 0.06
CA GLY A 707 12.58 -2.42 0.26
C GLY A 707 11.86 -2.89 -1.00
N GLN A 708 12.52 -3.69 -1.85
CA GLN A 708 11.89 -4.20 -3.10
C GLN A 708 10.79 -5.24 -2.83
N ALA A 709 10.91 -6.02 -1.75
CA ALA A 709 9.95 -7.05 -1.37
C ALA A 709 9.15 -6.62 -0.13
N GLY A 710 7.85 -6.84 -0.14
CA GLY A 710 7.00 -6.65 1.02
C GLY A 710 7.26 -7.70 2.10
N VAL A 711 6.99 -7.31 3.35
CA VAL A 711 7.14 -8.21 4.50
C VAL A 711 6.02 -9.27 4.53
N PRO A 712 6.27 -10.50 5.03
CA PRO A 712 5.24 -11.55 5.09
C PRO A 712 3.99 -11.21 5.91
N THR A 713 4.08 -10.23 6.82
CA THR A 713 2.96 -9.69 7.60
C THR A 713 2.15 -8.61 6.88
N GLY A 714 2.59 -8.16 5.69
CA GLY A 714 1.95 -7.13 4.88
C GLY A 714 1.99 -5.70 5.45
N PRO A 715 1.40 -4.74 4.71
CA PRO A 715 1.42 -3.29 5.00
C PRO A 715 0.31 -2.84 5.97
N TRP A 716 -0.51 -3.78 6.46
CA TRP A 716 -1.90 -3.51 6.87
C TRP A 716 -2.08 -2.64 8.13
N ALA A 717 -1.02 -2.52 8.93
CA ALA A 717 -0.99 -1.80 10.19
C ALA A 717 -0.62 -0.31 10.06
N ASP A 718 0.24 0.06 9.10
CA ASP A 718 0.89 1.39 9.04
C ASP A 718 -0.09 2.56 8.87
N LYS A 719 -1.18 2.39 8.11
CA LYS A 719 -2.14 3.47 7.86
C LYS A 719 -2.78 4.05 9.13
N ARG A 720 -2.81 3.28 10.23
CA ARG A 720 -3.33 3.73 11.52
C ARG A 720 -2.46 4.80 12.20
N THR A 721 -1.22 4.96 11.76
CA THR A 721 -0.14 5.60 12.56
C THR A 721 0.79 6.49 11.74
N THR A 722 1.02 6.14 10.47
CA THR A 722 2.17 6.62 9.71
C THR A 722 1.75 7.68 8.69
N VAL A 723 2.44 8.82 8.70
CA VAL A 723 2.60 9.68 7.52
C VAL A 723 3.83 9.14 6.77
N HIS A 724 3.58 8.39 5.70
CA HIS A 724 4.65 7.77 4.93
C HIS A 724 5.37 8.82 4.08
N PHE A 725 6.70 8.86 4.12
CA PHE A 725 7.48 9.56 3.08
C PHE A 725 8.17 8.56 2.16
N THR A 726 8.12 8.82 0.85
CA THR A 726 8.70 7.93 -0.17
C THR A 726 10.23 8.00 -0.29
N GLY A 727 10.93 8.61 0.67
CA GLY A 727 12.39 8.59 0.74
C GLY A 727 13.13 9.36 -0.37
N ASP A 728 14.39 8.96 -0.58
CA ASP A 728 15.48 9.72 -1.19
C ASP A 728 15.41 9.71 -2.74
N THR A 729 14.33 10.23 -3.30
CA THR A 729 14.06 10.16 -4.75
C THR A 729 15.05 10.95 -5.61
N THR A 730 15.24 10.52 -6.87
CA THR A 730 16.07 11.28 -7.83
C THR A 730 15.29 12.47 -8.39
N SER A 731 15.91 13.64 -8.43
CA SER A 731 15.32 14.90 -8.90
C SER A 731 15.23 14.94 -10.44
N SER A 732 14.29 14.18 -11.02
CA SER A 732 14.16 14.02 -12.48
C SER A 732 12.71 14.04 -13.00
N TRP A 733 12.56 14.28 -14.30
CA TRP A 733 11.29 14.16 -15.01
C TRP A 733 10.72 12.73 -15.04
N GLY A 734 11.56 11.71 -14.85
CA GLY A 734 11.11 10.32 -14.76
C GLY A 734 10.46 10.04 -13.41
N THR A 735 11.12 10.43 -12.32
CA THR A 735 10.56 10.39 -10.95
C THR A 735 9.27 11.19 -10.85
N LEU A 736 9.27 12.46 -11.27
CA LEU A 736 8.07 13.30 -11.23
C LEU A 736 6.90 12.68 -11.99
N ARG A 737 7.16 11.99 -13.11
CA ARG A 737 6.12 11.26 -13.85
C ARG A 737 5.62 10.02 -13.10
N TYR A 738 6.51 9.29 -12.44
CA TYR A 738 6.17 8.09 -11.68
C TYR A 738 5.35 8.41 -10.43
N GLU A 739 5.70 9.48 -9.69
CA GLU A 739 4.96 9.92 -8.49
C GLU A 739 3.48 10.20 -8.77
N VAL A 740 3.11 10.72 -9.96
CA VAL A 740 1.71 10.97 -10.34
C VAL A 740 0.82 9.74 -10.20
N GLY A 741 1.32 8.56 -10.61
CA GLY A 741 0.60 7.30 -10.52
C GLY A 741 0.89 6.49 -9.26
N TYR A 742 2.09 6.66 -8.68
CA TYR A 742 2.54 5.89 -7.53
C TYR A 742 1.66 6.15 -6.30
N THR A 743 1.53 7.41 -5.88
CA THR A 743 0.79 7.80 -4.67
C THR A 743 -0.67 7.32 -4.66
N PRO A 744 -1.49 7.58 -5.71
CA PRO A 744 -2.85 7.04 -5.78
C PRO A 744 -2.88 5.51 -5.91
N GLY A 745 -1.85 4.87 -6.49
CA GLY A 745 -1.72 3.41 -6.59
C GLY A 745 -1.43 2.74 -5.24
N GLU A 746 -0.47 3.27 -4.48
CA GLU A 746 -0.12 2.84 -3.12
C GLU A 746 -1.29 3.04 -2.16
N SER A 747 -1.95 4.20 -2.24
CA SER A 747 -3.19 4.48 -1.51
C SER A 747 -4.29 3.47 -1.83
N ALA A 748 -4.49 3.13 -3.10
CA ALA A 748 -5.45 2.11 -3.52
C ALA A 748 -5.06 0.69 -3.10
N SER A 749 -3.76 0.40 -3.00
CA SER A 749 -3.23 -0.93 -2.61
C SER A 749 -3.32 -1.19 -1.10
N THR A 750 -3.13 -0.17 -0.27
CA THR A 750 -2.96 -0.32 1.19
C THR A 750 -4.11 0.28 2.02
N GLY A 751 -4.85 1.24 1.45
CA GLY A 751 -5.76 2.11 2.19
C GLY A 751 -5.06 3.22 3.00
N LEU A 752 -3.75 3.40 2.84
CA LEU A 752 -3.02 4.55 3.39
C LEU A 752 -3.45 5.82 2.65
N SER A 753 -3.78 6.88 3.38
CA SER A 753 -4.17 8.17 2.79
C SER A 753 -3.22 9.33 3.15
N ALA A 754 -2.17 9.08 3.92
CA ALA A 754 -1.19 10.07 4.36
C ALA A 754 0.19 9.71 3.79
N VAL A 755 0.42 10.13 2.55
CA VAL A 755 1.69 9.95 1.83
C VAL A 755 2.28 11.32 1.50
N SER A 756 3.60 11.42 1.67
CA SER A 756 4.43 12.60 1.41
C SER A 756 5.53 12.24 0.42
N HIS A 757 5.90 13.21 -0.40
CA HIS A 757 7.05 13.15 -1.30
C HIS A 757 7.95 14.35 -1.03
N ASP A 758 9.17 14.27 -1.53
CA ASP A 758 10.09 15.39 -1.51
C ASP A 758 9.80 16.24 -2.73
N ILE A 759 9.13 17.37 -2.52
CA ILE A 759 8.68 18.23 -3.61
C ILE A 759 9.91 18.94 -4.21
N GLY A 760 10.34 18.44 -5.37
CA GLY A 760 11.59 18.77 -6.06
C GLY A 760 12.57 17.59 -6.19
N GLY A 761 12.28 16.46 -5.54
CA GLY A 761 13.18 15.32 -5.40
C GLY A 761 14.27 15.55 -4.35
N PHE A 762 14.83 14.47 -3.82
CA PHE A 762 15.86 14.54 -2.78
C PHE A 762 17.28 14.70 -3.38
N ASN A 763 17.71 13.71 -4.15
CA ASN A 763 19.05 13.61 -4.71
C ASN A 763 19.09 14.21 -6.12
N GLY A 764 20.11 15.01 -6.43
CA GLY A 764 20.26 15.61 -7.77
C GLY A 764 21.09 16.90 -7.75
N PRO A 765 20.93 17.76 -8.76
CA PRO A 765 21.48 19.10 -8.75
C PRO A 765 20.95 19.91 -7.56
N SER A 766 21.83 20.68 -6.90
CA SER A 766 21.42 21.59 -5.81
C SER A 766 20.47 22.69 -6.29
N HIS A 767 20.49 23.04 -7.58
CA HIS A 767 19.53 23.93 -8.22
C HIS A 767 18.87 23.21 -9.39
N LEU A 768 17.55 23.07 -9.35
CA LEU A 768 16.78 22.43 -10.43
C LEU A 768 16.59 23.40 -11.62
N ALA A 769 16.18 22.87 -12.77
CA ALA A 769 15.62 23.73 -13.81
C ALA A 769 14.26 24.29 -13.35
N ASP A 770 14.01 25.57 -13.64
CA ASP A 770 12.77 26.30 -13.31
C ASP A 770 11.49 25.51 -13.65
N ASP A 771 11.45 24.82 -14.80
CA ASP A 771 10.30 24.03 -15.22
C ASP A 771 10.09 22.79 -14.34
N LEU A 772 11.14 22.01 -14.06
CA LEU A 772 11.06 20.83 -13.20
C LEU A 772 10.62 21.22 -11.78
N TYR A 773 11.21 22.28 -11.23
CA TYR A 773 10.81 22.82 -9.92
C TYR A 773 9.33 23.20 -9.88
N VAL A 774 8.87 24.03 -10.82
CA VAL A 774 7.48 24.47 -10.89
C VAL A 774 6.54 23.27 -11.03
N ARG A 775 6.82 22.32 -11.92
CA ARG A 775 5.93 21.16 -12.12
C ARG A 775 5.86 20.26 -10.89
N TRP A 776 6.92 20.15 -10.09
CA TRP A 776 6.87 19.41 -8.82
C TRP A 776 6.04 20.13 -7.75
N VAL A 777 6.19 21.45 -7.61
CA VAL A 777 5.36 22.25 -6.68
C VAL A 777 3.88 22.19 -7.10
N GLN A 778 3.60 22.20 -8.41
CA GLN A 778 2.25 22.01 -8.94
C GLN A 778 1.64 20.65 -8.57
N LEU A 779 2.41 19.56 -8.69
CA LEU A 779 2.01 18.23 -8.21
C LEU A 779 1.70 18.28 -6.70
N GLY A 780 2.65 18.79 -5.89
CA GLY A 780 2.58 18.80 -4.43
C GLY A 780 1.33 19.48 -3.86
N ALA A 781 0.83 20.53 -4.51
CA ALA A 781 -0.41 21.20 -4.10
C ALA A 781 -1.64 20.27 -4.04
N PHE A 782 -1.64 19.17 -4.80
CA PHE A 782 -2.74 18.20 -4.90
C PHE A 782 -2.36 16.79 -4.39
N GLN A 783 -1.23 16.65 -3.70
CA GLN A 783 -0.85 15.43 -2.96
C GLN A 783 -1.46 15.39 -1.55
N PRO A 784 -1.44 14.25 -0.82
CA PRO A 784 -1.96 14.22 0.55
C PRO A 784 -1.20 15.13 1.51
N VAL A 785 0.15 15.13 1.45
CA VAL A 785 1.05 16.01 2.22
C VAL A 785 1.99 16.73 1.26
N LEU A 786 2.21 18.03 1.46
CA LEU A 786 3.16 18.85 0.68
C LEU A 786 4.37 19.18 1.56
N ARG A 787 5.52 18.56 1.27
CA ARG A 787 6.81 18.87 1.91
C ARG A 787 7.83 19.33 0.87
N LEU A 788 8.20 20.61 0.93
CA LEU A 788 9.40 21.09 0.25
C LEU A 788 10.61 20.45 0.93
N HIS A 789 11.40 19.67 0.19
CA HIS A 789 12.60 19.01 0.70
C HIS A 789 13.61 18.68 -0.39
N GLY A 790 14.87 18.53 0.01
CA GLY A 790 15.98 18.15 -0.84
C GLY A 790 17.31 18.11 -0.07
N ASN A 791 18.32 17.51 -0.71
CA ASN A 791 19.66 17.33 -0.17
C ASN A 791 20.55 18.55 -0.51
N HIS A 792 20.75 19.46 0.45
CA HIS A 792 21.56 20.68 0.30
C HIS A 792 21.22 21.48 -0.99
N SER A 793 19.95 21.88 -1.14
CA SER A 793 19.38 22.24 -2.44
C SER A 793 18.24 23.25 -2.39
N ASP A 794 18.20 24.13 -3.38
CA ASP A 794 17.16 25.13 -3.57
C ASP A 794 15.78 24.47 -3.77
N ARG A 795 14.81 24.80 -2.91
CA ARG A 795 13.41 24.31 -2.96
C ARG A 795 12.36 25.40 -2.68
N LEU A 796 12.80 26.63 -2.41
CA LEU A 796 11.95 27.77 -2.03
C LEU A 796 11.75 28.71 -3.24
N PRO A 797 10.56 29.33 -3.41
CA PRO A 797 10.24 30.08 -4.63
C PRO A 797 11.25 31.19 -5.00
N TRP A 798 11.77 31.90 -4.00
CA TRP A 798 12.70 33.01 -4.18
C TRP A 798 14.15 32.60 -4.49
N GLN A 799 14.45 31.31 -4.59
CA GLN A 799 15.72 30.79 -5.11
C GLN A 799 15.70 30.68 -6.64
N TYR A 800 14.53 30.79 -7.28
CA TYR A 800 14.31 30.62 -8.71
C TYR A 800 13.97 31.94 -9.43
N GLY A 801 13.94 31.93 -10.77
CA GLY A 801 13.62 33.11 -11.58
C GLY A 801 12.18 33.62 -11.38
N ASP A 802 11.93 34.92 -11.61
CA ASP A 802 10.65 35.60 -11.30
C ASP A 802 9.38 34.86 -11.76
N GLN A 803 9.43 34.20 -12.92
CA GLN A 803 8.29 33.44 -13.46
C GLN A 803 8.06 32.11 -12.72
N ALA A 804 9.13 31.40 -12.36
CA ALA A 804 9.07 30.16 -11.59
C ALA A 804 8.70 30.44 -10.13
N LYS A 805 9.28 31.50 -9.54
CA LYS A 805 8.90 32.06 -8.25
C LYS A 805 7.39 32.30 -8.16
N ALA A 806 6.84 33.14 -9.03
CA ALA A 806 5.42 33.50 -9.01
C ALA A 806 4.49 32.29 -9.23
N ALA A 807 4.92 31.30 -10.03
CA ALA A 807 4.18 30.05 -10.20
C ALA A 807 4.19 29.19 -8.93
N ALA A 808 5.35 29.03 -8.27
CA ALA A 808 5.47 28.26 -7.04
C ALA A 808 4.72 28.93 -5.87
N GLU A 809 4.85 30.25 -5.68
CA GLU A 809 4.10 31.02 -4.67
C GLU A 809 2.60 30.83 -4.82
N LYS A 810 2.09 30.86 -6.06
CA LYS A 810 0.67 30.62 -6.35
C LYS A 810 0.22 29.22 -5.95
N PHE A 811 1.02 28.18 -6.22
CA PHE A 811 0.63 26.80 -5.92
C PHE A 811 0.82 26.44 -4.44
N LEU A 812 1.77 27.06 -3.74
CA LEU A 812 1.90 26.95 -2.27
C LEU A 812 0.76 27.67 -1.54
N ASN A 813 0.31 28.83 -2.01
CA ASN A 813 -0.91 29.46 -1.50
C ASN A 813 -2.15 28.61 -1.82
N LEU A 814 -2.27 28.08 -3.05
CA LEU A 814 -3.37 27.19 -3.43
C LEU A 814 -3.44 25.93 -2.55
N ARG A 815 -2.30 25.40 -2.09
CA ARG A 815 -2.24 24.28 -1.14
C ARG A 815 -2.93 24.65 0.18
N GLU A 816 -2.56 25.77 0.77
CA GLU A 816 -3.13 26.23 2.05
C GLU A 816 -4.62 26.61 1.90
N ASP A 817 -4.97 27.23 0.76
CA ASP A 817 -6.35 27.50 0.37
C ASP A 817 -7.19 26.22 0.27
N LEU A 818 -6.61 25.10 -0.17
CA LEU A 818 -7.27 23.80 -0.30
C LEU A 818 -7.43 23.03 1.01
N VAL A 819 -6.80 23.44 2.12
CA VAL A 819 -6.91 22.74 3.42
C VAL A 819 -8.35 22.37 3.82
N PRO A 820 -9.38 23.21 3.67
CA PRO A 820 -10.77 22.83 3.96
C PRO A 820 -11.30 21.66 3.10
N TYR A 821 -10.88 21.55 1.85
CA TYR A 821 -11.19 20.43 0.97
C TYR A 821 -10.39 19.19 1.35
N THR A 822 -9.06 19.32 1.40
CA THR A 822 -8.10 18.28 1.80
C THR A 822 -8.51 17.62 3.12
N TYR A 823 -8.85 18.42 4.12
CA TYR A 823 -9.21 17.95 5.46
C TYR A 823 -10.54 17.19 5.48
N THR A 824 -11.51 17.61 4.65
CA THR A 824 -12.77 16.88 4.50
C THR A 824 -12.55 15.54 3.78
N LEU A 825 -11.65 15.49 2.78
CA LEU A 825 -11.26 14.23 2.12
C LEU A 825 -10.48 13.30 3.06
N ALA A 826 -9.59 13.83 3.89
CA ALA A 826 -8.91 13.05 4.92
C ALA A 826 -9.88 12.49 5.97
N HIS A 827 -10.89 13.27 6.37
CA HIS A 827 -11.98 12.77 7.21
C HIS A 827 -12.82 11.69 6.50
N GLU A 828 -13.10 11.83 5.20
CA GLU A 828 -13.73 10.78 4.40
C GLU A 828 -12.89 9.49 4.39
N ALA A 829 -11.57 9.59 4.21
CA ALA A 829 -10.66 8.45 4.27
C ALA A 829 -10.67 7.78 5.65
N ALA A 830 -10.58 8.55 6.74
CA ALA A 830 -10.66 8.03 8.10
C ALA A 830 -12.03 7.40 8.44
N ALA A 831 -13.12 7.87 7.81
CA ALA A 831 -14.47 7.38 8.05
C ALA A 831 -14.88 6.20 7.14
N THR A 832 -14.22 5.99 6.00
CA THR A 832 -14.65 5.04 4.95
C THR A 832 -13.56 4.11 4.43
N GLY A 833 -12.29 4.38 4.70
CA GLY A 833 -11.16 3.68 4.09
C GLY A 833 -10.82 4.13 2.66
N ILE A 834 -11.59 5.02 2.05
CA ILE A 834 -11.38 5.49 0.67
C ILE A 834 -10.41 6.68 0.67
N PRO A 835 -9.19 6.55 0.11
CA PRO A 835 -8.15 7.60 0.22
C PRO A 835 -8.52 8.96 -0.42
N ALA A 836 -7.79 10.00 -0.02
CA ALA A 836 -7.96 11.35 -0.55
C ALA A 836 -7.51 11.50 -2.01
N VAL A 837 -6.37 10.89 -2.38
CA VAL A 837 -5.95 10.71 -3.78
C VAL A 837 -6.35 9.32 -4.26
N ARG A 838 -6.94 9.21 -5.45
CA ARG A 838 -7.59 7.99 -5.92
C ARG A 838 -7.17 7.68 -7.35
N ALA A 839 -6.65 6.48 -7.56
CA ALA A 839 -6.37 6.00 -8.91
C ALA A 839 -7.67 6.00 -9.73
N THR A 840 -7.59 6.30 -11.02
CA THR A 840 -8.77 6.55 -11.88
C THR A 840 -9.76 5.39 -11.90
N TYR A 841 -9.28 4.15 -11.77
CA TYR A 841 -10.12 2.94 -11.68
C TYR A 841 -10.94 2.84 -10.38
N LEU A 842 -10.67 3.60 -9.32
CA LEU A 842 -11.53 3.61 -8.12
C LEU A 842 -12.86 4.34 -8.34
N GLU A 843 -12.87 5.35 -9.22
CA GLU A 843 -14.08 6.13 -9.56
C GLU A 843 -14.80 5.57 -10.79
N TYR A 844 -14.07 4.93 -11.72
CA TYR A 844 -14.63 4.36 -12.96
C TYR A 844 -14.32 2.85 -13.21
N PRO A 845 -14.79 1.94 -12.33
CA PRO A 845 -14.87 0.48 -12.48
C PRO A 845 -14.68 -0.16 -13.86
N ASP A 846 -15.59 0.28 -14.71
CA ASP A 846 -16.06 -0.35 -15.94
C ASP A 846 -15.42 0.25 -17.20
N GLN A 847 -14.63 1.32 -17.06
CA GLN A 847 -14.01 2.03 -18.17
C GLN A 847 -12.55 1.55 -18.36
N PRO A 848 -12.18 0.93 -19.50
CA PRO A 848 -10.79 0.52 -19.75
C PRO A 848 -9.79 1.67 -19.62
N GLY A 849 -10.14 2.85 -20.14
CA GLY A 849 -9.32 4.06 -20.03
C GLY A 849 -9.04 4.52 -18.59
N ALA A 850 -9.81 4.09 -17.60
CA ALA A 850 -9.53 4.37 -16.19
C ALA A 850 -8.33 3.59 -15.63
N TYR A 851 -7.86 2.58 -16.35
CA TYR A 851 -6.66 1.80 -16.00
C TYR A 851 -5.47 2.31 -16.81
N ASP A 852 -5.66 2.55 -18.12
CA ASP A 852 -4.67 3.17 -19.03
C ASP A 852 -4.24 4.59 -18.59
N ALA A 853 -5.06 5.26 -17.79
CA ALA A 853 -4.81 6.61 -17.28
C ALA A 853 -4.13 6.65 -15.90
N ALA A 854 -4.15 5.54 -15.14
CA ALA A 854 -3.83 5.55 -13.72
C ALA A 854 -2.35 5.90 -13.39
N SER A 855 -1.45 5.85 -14.38
CA SER A 855 -0.04 6.23 -14.25
C SER A 855 0.24 7.73 -14.49
N ARG A 856 -0.74 8.49 -15.01
CA ARG A 856 -0.56 9.88 -15.47
C ARG A 856 -1.62 10.88 -14.98
N GLU A 857 -2.67 10.40 -14.34
CA GLU A 857 -3.73 11.23 -13.76
C GLU A 857 -4.48 10.48 -12.66
N TYR A 858 -5.08 11.23 -11.72
CA TYR A 858 -5.78 10.70 -10.56
C TYR A 858 -6.92 11.63 -10.14
N PHE A 859 -7.82 11.14 -9.27
CA PHE A 859 -8.81 11.99 -8.64
C PHE A 859 -8.34 12.46 -7.27
N TYR A 860 -8.57 13.74 -6.98
CA TYR A 860 -8.49 14.30 -5.64
C TYR A 860 -9.92 14.40 -5.11
N GLY A 861 -10.30 13.49 -4.20
CA GLY A 861 -11.70 13.18 -3.89
C GLY A 861 -12.40 12.46 -5.05
N SER A 862 -13.72 12.64 -5.21
CA SER A 862 -14.49 12.07 -6.34
C SER A 862 -14.68 13.03 -7.52
N ASP A 863 -14.40 14.31 -7.31
CA ASP A 863 -14.95 15.40 -8.12
C ASP A 863 -13.89 16.23 -8.84
N VAL A 864 -12.61 16.08 -8.50
CA VAL A 864 -11.49 16.80 -9.11
C VAL A 864 -10.53 15.82 -9.78
N LEU A 865 -10.44 15.87 -11.11
CA LEU A 865 -9.44 15.13 -11.89
C LEU A 865 -8.16 15.97 -11.99
N VAL A 866 -7.01 15.38 -11.67
CA VAL A 866 -5.69 16.02 -11.71
C VAL A 866 -4.78 15.25 -12.66
N ALA A 867 -4.24 15.92 -13.67
CA ALA A 867 -3.34 15.36 -14.67
C ALA A 867 -2.08 16.23 -14.80
N PRO A 868 -1.10 16.10 -13.89
CA PRO A 868 0.09 16.94 -13.83
C PRO A 868 0.90 16.94 -15.14
N ALA A 869 1.57 18.05 -15.43
CA ALA A 869 2.44 18.16 -16.59
C ALA A 869 3.86 17.68 -16.24
N THR A 870 4.29 16.57 -16.84
CA THR A 870 5.51 15.84 -16.50
C THR A 870 6.58 15.91 -17.61
N SER A 871 6.61 17.04 -18.33
CA SER A 871 7.57 17.32 -19.40
C SER A 871 8.10 18.76 -19.35
N ALA A 872 9.35 18.91 -19.79
CA ALA A 872 10.08 20.18 -19.78
C ALA A 872 9.44 21.26 -20.66
N GLY A 873 9.69 22.52 -20.30
CA GLY A 873 9.26 23.72 -21.02
C GLY A 873 8.40 24.68 -20.18
N THR A 874 8.38 25.95 -20.61
CA THR A 874 7.48 27.00 -20.08
C THR A 874 6.01 26.76 -20.40
N SER A 875 5.73 25.86 -21.34
CA SER A 875 4.41 25.26 -21.55
C SER A 875 4.56 23.79 -21.95
N ALA A 876 3.64 22.96 -21.47
CA ALA A 876 3.65 21.52 -21.67
C ALA A 876 2.26 21.04 -22.10
N ALA A 877 2.21 20.05 -22.98
CA ALA A 877 0.98 19.36 -23.37
C ALA A 877 0.86 18.04 -22.59
N THR A 878 -0.20 17.91 -21.80
CA THR A 878 -0.57 16.66 -21.13
C THR A 878 -1.71 16.01 -21.91
N SER A 879 -1.58 14.75 -22.30
CA SER A 879 -2.75 13.98 -22.76
C SER A 879 -3.59 13.59 -21.55
N VAL A 880 -4.87 13.96 -21.54
CA VAL A 880 -5.81 13.76 -20.42
C VAL A 880 -6.95 12.86 -20.88
N TRP A 881 -7.28 11.83 -20.09
CA TRP A 881 -8.50 11.05 -20.29
C TRP A 881 -9.64 11.71 -19.50
N PHE A 882 -10.69 12.08 -20.21
CA PHE A 882 -11.91 12.60 -19.59
C PHE A 882 -12.90 11.44 -19.44
N PRO A 883 -13.24 11.01 -18.21
CA PRO A 883 -14.27 10.00 -17.99
C PRO A 883 -15.65 10.45 -18.47
N PRO A 884 -16.63 9.53 -18.63
CA PRO A 884 -18.02 9.86 -18.92
C PRO A 884 -18.57 10.98 -18.01
N GLY A 885 -18.99 12.07 -18.64
CA GLY A 885 -19.44 13.29 -17.95
C GLY A 885 -18.92 14.56 -18.60
N ARG A 886 -19.13 15.70 -17.92
CA ARG A 886 -18.60 17.01 -18.30
C ARG A 886 -17.66 17.51 -17.22
N TRP A 887 -16.57 18.13 -17.63
CA TRP A 887 -15.44 18.52 -16.80
C TRP A 887 -15.08 19.97 -17.09
N THR A 888 -14.81 20.77 -16.06
CA THR A 888 -14.45 22.18 -16.20
C THR A 888 -13.07 22.43 -15.63
N ASP A 889 -12.16 22.93 -16.46
CA ASP A 889 -10.82 23.35 -16.06
C ASP A 889 -10.91 24.41 -14.95
N TYR A 890 -10.29 24.12 -13.81
CA TYR A 890 -10.31 24.93 -12.60
C TYR A 890 -9.70 26.32 -12.79
N PHE A 891 -8.71 26.46 -13.67
CA PHE A 891 -7.95 27.70 -13.90
C PHE A 891 -8.47 28.50 -15.09
N SER A 892 -8.84 27.83 -16.20
CA SER A 892 -9.26 28.49 -17.44
C SER A 892 -10.78 28.62 -17.60
N GLY A 893 -11.57 27.79 -16.90
CA GLY A 893 -13.03 27.70 -17.09
C GLY A 893 -13.46 26.98 -18.37
N ARG A 894 -12.52 26.46 -19.17
CA ARG A 894 -12.83 25.68 -20.38
C ARG A 894 -13.47 24.35 -20.01
N THR A 895 -14.53 23.97 -20.72
CA THR A 895 -15.21 22.68 -20.49
C THR A 895 -14.84 21.61 -21.50
N TYR A 896 -14.75 20.37 -21.03
CA TYR A 896 -14.44 19.15 -21.75
C TYR A 896 -15.57 18.14 -21.52
N THR A 897 -15.81 17.25 -22.49
CA THR A 897 -16.83 16.19 -22.41
C THR A 897 -16.17 14.84 -22.62
N GLY A 898 -16.41 13.91 -21.71
CA GLY A 898 -15.98 12.51 -21.83
C GLY A 898 -17.14 11.55 -22.12
N PRO A 899 -16.85 10.30 -22.51
CA PRO A 899 -15.52 9.69 -22.60
C PRO A 899 -14.72 10.24 -23.79
N SER A 900 -13.52 10.75 -23.54
CA SER A 900 -12.57 11.19 -24.58
C SER A 900 -11.13 11.22 -24.05
N VAL A 901 -10.14 11.25 -24.95
CA VAL A 901 -8.76 11.63 -24.62
C VAL A 901 -8.45 12.91 -25.39
N GLN A 902 -7.88 13.91 -24.73
CA GLN A 902 -7.56 15.21 -25.34
C GLN A 902 -6.24 15.76 -24.79
N ASP A 903 -5.43 16.35 -25.66
CA ASP A 903 -4.21 17.04 -25.25
C ASP A 903 -4.54 18.43 -24.72
N VAL A 904 -4.09 18.72 -23.50
CA VAL A 904 -4.30 19.99 -22.79
C VAL A 904 -2.95 20.66 -22.56
N THR A 905 -2.75 21.80 -23.20
CA THR A 905 -1.53 22.62 -23.03
C THR A 905 -1.69 23.62 -21.89
N THR A 906 -0.75 23.63 -20.95
CA THR A 906 -0.70 24.58 -19.83
C THR A 906 0.69 25.22 -19.72
N ASP A 907 0.73 26.50 -19.37
CA ASP A 907 1.97 27.20 -18.98
C ASP A 907 2.31 26.92 -17.50
N TRP A 908 3.23 27.67 -16.91
CA TRP A 908 3.54 27.57 -15.46
C TRP A 908 2.46 28.18 -14.55
N ASN A 909 1.54 28.99 -15.07
CA ASN A 909 0.49 29.62 -14.26
C ASN A 909 -0.67 28.65 -13.95
N ALA A 910 -0.71 27.47 -14.56
CA ALA A 910 -1.73 26.46 -14.34
C ALA A 910 -1.14 25.05 -14.50
N MET A 911 -1.92 24.04 -14.11
CA MET A 911 -1.76 22.68 -14.60
C MET A 911 -3.14 22.07 -14.89
N PRO A 912 -3.24 20.95 -15.61
CA PRO A 912 -4.53 20.31 -15.91
C PRO A 912 -5.22 19.81 -14.63
N VAL A 913 -6.20 20.58 -14.15
CA VAL A 913 -7.08 20.26 -13.01
C VAL A 913 -8.50 20.54 -13.43
N PHE A 914 -9.40 19.56 -13.30
CA PHE A 914 -10.76 19.64 -13.81
C PHE A 914 -11.79 19.24 -12.76
N VAL A 915 -12.75 20.12 -12.50
CA VAL A 915 -13.89 19.85 -11.63
C VAL A 915 -15.02 19.22 -12.45
N LYS A 916 -15.49 18.06 -12.04
CA LYS A 916 -16.65 17.35 -12.58
C LYS A 916 -17.90 18.23 -12.49
N ALA A 917 -18.78 18.20 -13.48
CA ALA A 917 -20.07 18.90 -13.41
C ALA A 917 -20.85 18.47 -12.15
N GLY A 918 -21.36 19.43 -11.38
CA GLY A 918 -21.96 19.23 -10.06
C GLY A 918 -20.95 19.21 -8.89
N GLY A 919 -19.64 19.09 -9.17
CA GLY A 919 -18.59 19.14 -8.16
C GLY A 919 -18.51 20.49 -7.46
N ILE A 920 -18.19 20.48 -6.16
CA ILE A 920 -18.09 21.66 -5.31
C ILE A 920 -16.78 21.62 -4.52
N VAL A 921 -15.87 22.54 -4.82
CA VAL A 921 -14.56 22.67 -4.15
C VAL A 921 -14.59 23.87 -3.20
N PRO A 922 -14.58 23.67 -1.87
CA PRO A 922 -14.36 24.71 -0.89
C PRO A 922 -12.88 25.07 -0.78
N THR A 923 -12.55 26.36 -0.77
CA THR A 923 -11.22 26.87 -0.42
C THR A 923 -11.35 28.00 0.59
N ARG A 924 -10.23 28.40 1.22
CA ARG A 924 -10.13 29.75 1.80
C ARG A 924 -10.37 30.80 0.68
N THR A 925 -10.79 32.01 1.05
CA THR A 925 -11.04 33.08 0.06
C THR A 925 -9.86 34.01 -0.14
N ASP A 926 -9.03 34.17 0.90
CA ASP A 926 -7.85 35.02 0.89
C ASP A 926 -6.68 34.15 1.38
N ASP A 927 -5.50 34.35 0.77
CA ASP A 927 -4.23 33.75 1.17
C ASP A 927 -3.94 34.01 2.67
N VAL A 928 -3.32 33.04 3.36
CA VAL A 928 -3.01 33.11 4.81
C VAL A 928 -1.58 32.64 5.10
N THR A 929 -1.08 32.92 6.31
CA THR A 929 0.29 32.57 6.70
C THR A 929 0.49 31.14 7.20
N ASN A 930 -0.58 30.52 7.73
CA ASN A 930 -0.66 29.19 8.34
C ASN A 930 -2.14 28.89 8.69
N ASP A 931 -2.50 27.63 8.93
CA ASP A 931 -3.85 27.24 9.36
C ASP A 931 -4.16 27.68 10.80
N VAL A 932 -3.19 27.50 11.71
CA VAL A 932 -3.38 27.59 13.18
C VAL A 932 -3.93 28.94 13.63
N GLN A 933 -3.38 30.03 13.10
CA GLN A 933 -3.73 31.40 13.48
C GLN A 933 -4.85 32.00 12.62
N ASN A 934 -5.24 31.34 11.52
CA ASN A 934 -6.15 31.88 10.52
C ASN A 934 -7.45 31.05 10.42
N PRO A 935 -8.43 31.28 11.32
CA PRO A 935 -9.67 30.52 11.33
C PRO A 935 -10.50 30.74 10.06
N LEU A 936 -11.24 29.71 9.65
CA LEU A 936 -12.01 29.63 8.40
C LEU A 936 -13.26 30.54 8.37
N THR A 937 -13.04 31.85 8.40
CA THR A 937 -14.04 32.93 8.46
C THR A 937 -14.50 33.39 7.07
N LYS A 938 -13.75 33.07 6.01
CA LYS A 938 -14.08 33.37 4.61
C LYS A 938 -13.85 32.12 3.78
N VAL A 939 -14.87 31.68 3.04
CA VAL A 939 -14.81 30.45 2.23
C VAL A 939 -15.31 30.72 0.83
N THR A 940 -14.53 30.30 -0.16
CA THR A 940 -14.94 30.25 -1.56
C THR A 940 -15.49 28.85 -1.86
N LEU A 941 -16.61 28.77 -2.55
CA LEU A 941 -17.23 27.53 -3.04
C LEU A 941 -17.21 27.58 -4.56
N THR A 942 -16.27 26.88 -5.18
CA THR A 942 -16.20 26.74 -6.64
C THR A 942 -17.12 25.59 -7.06
N VAL A 943 -18.16 25.92 -7.81
CA VAL A 943 -19.25 25.03 -8.24
C VAL A 943 -19.19 24.87 -9.75
N ALA A 944 -18.98 23.64 -10.22
CA ALA A 944 -19.00 23.34 -11.66
C ALA A 944 -20.44 23.15 -12.16
N GLY A 945 -20.86 23.99 -13.12
CA GLY A 945 -22.17 23.89 -13.76
C GLY A 945 -22.36 22.61 -14.58
N GLY A 946 -23.60 22.33 -14.97
CA GLY A 946 -23.99 21.24 -15.87
C GLY A 946 -24.58 19.99 -15.19
N ALA A 947 -24.58 19.90 -13.85
CA ALA A 947 -25.25 18.83 -13.11
C ALA A 947 -25.61 19.26 -11.67
N ASP A 948 -26.56 18.55 -11.05
CA ASP A 948 -26.86 18.70 -9.63
C ASP A 948 -25.67 18.20 -8.79
N GLY A 949 -25.44 18.85 -7.65
CA GLY A 949 -24.22 18.68 -6.85
C GLY A 949 -24.47 18.71 -5.35
N SER A 950 -23.63 18.05 -4.56
CA SER A 950 -23.63 18.25 -3.11
C SER A 950 -22.30 17.91 -2.45
N TYR A 951 -21.96 18.68 -1.43
CA TYR A 951 -20.75 18.54 -0.64
C TYR A 951 -21.06 18.76 0.85
N ALA A 952 -20.23 18.23 1.74
CA ALA A 952 -20.41 18.32 3.18
C ALA A 952 -19.09 18.74 3.84
N LEU A 953 -18.85 20.05 3.93
CA LEU A 953 -17.64 20.60 4.54
C LEU A 953 -17.56 20.15 6.00
N TYR A 954 -16.52 19.38 6.32
CA TYR A 954 -16.22 18.89 7.66
C TYR A 954 -15.33 19.89 8.40
N GLU A 955 -15.65 20.16 9.66
CA GLU A 955 -14.86 21.04 10.52
C GLU A 955 -14.84 20.50 11.95
N ASP A 956 -13.68 20.54 12.60
CA ASP A 956 -13.53 20.26 14.02
C ASP A 956 -12.40 21.14 14.61
N ASP A 957 -11.97 20.85 15.85
CA ASP A 957 -10.92 21.61 16.52
C ASP A 957 -9.50 21.37 15.97
N GLY A 958 -9.32 20.46 15.00
CA GLY A 958 -8.06 20.16 14.34
C GLY A 958 -7.01 19.46 15.21
N HIS A 959 -7.35 19.05 16.44
CA HIS A 959 -6.36 18.65 17.45
C HIS A 959 -6.82 17.49 18.36
N SER A 960 -8.06 17.50 18.86
CA SER A 960 -8.54 16.45 19.79
C SER A 960 -8.66 15.10 19.10
N SER A 961 -8.18 14.01 19.72
CA SER A 961 -8.27 12.64 19.16
C SER A 961 -9.69 12.08 19.04
N ALA A 962 -10.60 12.50 19.92
CA ALA A 962 -12.04 12.23 19.82
C ALA A 962 -12.79 13.57 19.72
N PRO A 963 -12.71 14.27 18.58
CA PRO A 963 -13.20 15.63 18.46
C PRO A 963 -14.73 15.64 18.48
N LYS A 964 -15.32 16.71 19.04
CA LYS A 964 -16.63 17.12 18.55
C LYS A 964 -16.42 17.82 17.21
N SER A 965 -17.30 17.55 16.26
CA SER A 965 -17.22 18.11 14.92
C SER A 965 -18.46 18.90 14.55
N ALA A 966 -18.39 19.55 13.41
CA ALA A 966 -19.49 20.21 12.75
C ALA A 966 -19.44 19.98 11.23
N THR A 967 -20.58 20.18 10.57
CA THR A 967 -20.70 19.97 9.12
C THR A 967 -21.57 21.05 8.49
N THR A 968 -21.08 21.63 7.39
CA THR A 968 -21.86 22.52 6.52
C THR A 968 -22.30 21.75 5.27
N GLY A 969 -23.59 21.45 5.17
CA GLY A 969 -24.15 20.83 3.96
C GLY A 969 -24.32 21.86 2.84
N VAL A 970 -23.71 21.62 1.68
CA VAL A 970 -23.84 22.44 0.48
C VAL A 970 -24.53 21.61 -0.61
N ARG A 971 -25.52 22.18 -1.30
CA ARG A 971 -26.20 21.53 -2.44
C ARG A 971 -26.42 22.53 -3.57
N TYR A 972 -26.03 22.14 -4.77
CA TYR A 972 -26.32 22.85 -6.00
C TYR A 972 -27.40 22.13 -6.80
N THR A 973 -28.30 22.89 -7.44
CA THR A 973 -29.34 22.36 -8.32
C THR A 973 -29.29 23.10 -9.65
N GLU A 974 -28.80 22.43 -10.69
CA GLU A 974 -28.48 22.97 -12.02
C GLU A 974 -29.72 23.56 -12.69
N LYS A 975 -30.84 22.84 -12.69
CA LYS A 975 -32.10 23.27 -13.35
C LYS A 975 -32.60 24.64 -12.88
N THR A 976 -32.22 25.08 -11.69
CA THR A 976 -32.60 26.37 -11.10
C THR A 976 -31.39 27.26 -10.78
N HIS A 977 -30.20 26.84 -11.21
CA HIS A 977 -28.88 27.36 -10.83
C HIS A 977 -28.81 27.79 -9.35
N LEU A 978 -29.28 26.92 -8.45
CA LEU A 978 -29.52 27.26 -7.04
C LEU A 978 -28.51 26.57 -6.13
N LEU A 979 -27.60 27.35 -5.54
CA LEU A 979 -26.76 26.91 -4.45
C LEU A 979 -27.47 27.14 -3.12
N ARG A 980 -27.51 26.10 -2.28
CA ARG A 980 -28.01 26.14 -0.90
C ARG A 980 -26.88 25.76 0.04
N ILE A 981 -26.56 26.66 0.96
CA ILE A 981 -25.63 26.42 2.06
C ILE A 981 -26.48 26.29 3.32
N ALA A 982 -26.48 25.10 3.92
CA ALA A 982 -27.26 24.80 5.11
C ALA A 982 -26.62 25.46 6.35
N PRO A 983 -27.41 25.73 7.41
CA PRO A 983 -26.87 26.03 8.73
C PRO A 983 -25.89 24.93 9.17
N VAL A 984 -24.77 25.32 9.78
CA VAL A 984 -23.85 24.37 10.40
C VAL A 984 -24.59 23.51 11.42
N ARG A 985 -24.37 22.19 11.35
CA ARG A 985 -24.82 21.21 12.35
C ARG A 985 -23.62 20.73 13.16
N GLY A 986 -23.79 20.47 14.46
CA GLY A 986 -22.68 20.19 15.36
C GLY A 986 -21.99 21.45 15.93
N THR A 987 -21.02 21.25 16.83
CA THR A 987 -20.27 22.29 17.56
C THR A 987 -18.91 21.75 17.98
N TYR A 988 -17.87 22.59 17.91
CA TYR A 988 -16.52 22.25 18.37
C TYR A 988 -15.83 23.45 19.04
N LYS A 989 -14.71 23.24 19.73
CA LYS A 989 -13.95 24.30 20.42
C LYS A 989 -13.20 25.16 19.39
N GLY A 990 -13.34 26.48 19.46
CA GLY A 990 -12.74 27.39 18.47
C GLY A 990 -13.54 27.55 17.17
N GLN A 991 -14.74 26.96 17.08
CA GLN A 991 -15.63 27.14 15.94
C GLN A 991 -15.98 28.62 15.70
N VAL A 992 -15.86 29.06 14.43
CA VAL A 992 -16.25 30.42 14.01
C VAL A 992 -17.75 30.64 14.18
N THR A 993 -18.14 31.80 14.69
CA THR A 993 -19.56 32.17 14.87
C THR A 993 -20.20 32.68 13.59
N ASP A 994 -19.39 33.34 12.76
CA ASP A 994 -19.79 34.07 11.55
C ASP A 994 -18.83 33.77 10.41
N ARG A 995 -19.36 33.69 9.20
CA ARG A 995 -18.62 33.37 7.98
C ARG A 995 -19.09 34.21 6.80
N ARG A 996 -18.15 34.57 5.93
CA ARG A 996 -18.40 35.14 4.60
C ARG A 996 -18.29 34.02 3.57
N TRP A 997 -19.27 33.93 2.67
CA TRP A 997 -19.27 32.96 1.59
C TRP A 997 -19.08 33.66 0.25
N THR A 998 -18.19 33.14 -0.58
CA THR A 998 -18.10 33.49 -2.00
C THR A 998 -18.47 32.25 -2.81
N ALA A 999 -19.43 32.33 -3.72
CA ALA A 999 -19.71 31.26 -4.68
C ALA A 999 -19.10 31.61 -6.04
N VAL A 1000 -18.44 30.66 -6.68
CA VAL A 1000 -17.86 30.78 -8.00
C VAL A 1000 -18.49 29.71 -8.88
N PHE A 1001 -19.45 30.09 -9.71
CA PHE A 1001 -20.09 29.17 -10.66
C PHE A 1001 -19.30 29.17 -11.97
N THR A 1002 -18.73 28.03 -12.36
CA THR A 1002 -18.02 27.86 -13.63
C THR A 1002 -18.95 27.27 -14.70
N ASP A 1003 -18.66 27.58 -15.97
CA ASP A 1003 -19.57 27.42 -17.12
C ASP A 1003 -20.94 28.12 -16.99
N ALA A 1004 -21.05 29.12 -16.11
CA ALA A 1004 -22.25 29.93 -15.98
C ALA A 1004 -22.53 30.70 -17.28
N ALA A 1005 -23.81 30.76 -17.69
CA ALA A 1005 -24.25 31.76 -18.66
C ALA A 1005 -24.22 33.17 -18.02
N ALA A 1006 -24.10 34.22 -18.85
CA ALA A 1006 -24.17 35.59 -18.39
C ALA A 1006 -25.53 35.86 -17.71
N PRO A 1007 -25.58 36.17 -16.40
CA PRO A 1007 -26.84 36.20 -15.67
C PRO A 1007 -27.61 37.49 -15.94
N GLY A 1008 -28.91 37.38 -16.22
CA GLY A 1008 -29.84 38.52 -16.25
C GLY A 1008 -30.28 38.96 -14.85
N THR A 1009 -30.23 38.07 -13.86
CA THR A 1009 -30.42 38.40 -12.44
C THR A 1009 -29.62 37.46 -11.56
N VAL A 1010 -29.01 37.99 -10.50
CA VAL A 1010 -28.39 37.23 -9.41
C VAL A 1010 -29.15 37.54 -8.12
N ARG A 1011 -29.42 36.52 -7.30
CA ARG A 1011 -30.12 36.64 -6.03
C ARG A 1011 -29.36 36.02 -4.87
N ILE A 1012 -29.47 36.65 -3.71
CA ILE A 1012 -29.01 36.14 -2.41
C ILE A 1012 -30.25 36.11 -1.51
N ASP A 1013 -30.55 34.94 -0.94
CA ASP A 1013 -31.71 34.69 -0.07
C ASP A 1013 -33.07 35.10 -0.69
N GLY A 1014 -33.16 34.99 -2.03
CA GLY A 1014 -34.34 35.36 -2.82
C GLY A 1014 -34.47 36.86 -3.15
N ALA A 1015 -33.68 37.74 -2.54
CA ALA A 1015 -33.58 39.14 -2.90
C ALA A 1015 -32.52 39.35 -4.01
N ASN A 1016 -32.64 40.42 -4.81
CA ASN A 1016 -31.61 40.76 -5.79
C ASN A 1016 -30.27 41.03 -5.09
N ALA A 1017 -29.18 40.47 -5.62
CA ALA A 1017 -27.85 40.62 -5.06
C ALA A 1017 -27.42 42.11 -5.05
N PRO A 1018 -26.86 42.64 -3.94
CA PRO A 1018 -26.43 44.03 -3.84
C PRO A 1018 -25.45 44.46 -4.95
N ALA A 1019 -25.45 45.73 -5.32
CA ALA A 1019 -24.47 46.28 -6.26
C ALA A 1019 -23.03 46.00 -5.78
N GLY A 1020 -22.17 45.50 -6.67
CA GLY A 1020 -20.78 45.12 -6.34
C GLY A 1020 -20.63 43.79 -5.59
N SER A 1021 -21.72 43.10 -5.23
CA SER A 1021 -21.64 41.77 -4.59
C SER A 1021 -21.43 40.61 -5.56
N TRP A 1022 -21.43 40.86 -6.88
CA TRP A 1022 -21.16 39.84 -7.89
C TRP A 1022 -20.47 40.41 -9.13
N LYS A 1023 -19.78 39.53 -9.87
CA LYS A 1023 -19.13 39.82 -11.16
C LYS A 1023 -19.24 38.62 -12.09
N TYR A 1024 -19.28 38.85 -13.39
CA TYR A 1024 -19.26 37.80 -14.41
C TYR A 1024 -18.07 38.00 -15.36
N ASP A 1025 -17.21 36.99 -15.46
CA ASP A 1025 -16.13 36.91 -16.44
C ASP A 1025 -16.65 36.19 -17.68
N ALA A 1026 -16.85 36.93 -18.77
CA ALA A 1026 -17.38 36.38 -20.02
C ALA A 1026 -16.38 35.49 -20.77
N ASN A 1027 -15.07 35.65 -20.54
CA ASN A 1027 -14.04 34.85 -21.20
C ASN A 1027 -13.92 33.48 -20.54
N ARG A 1028 -14.00 33.42 -19.20
CA ARG A 1028 -13.99 32.16 -18.43
C ARG A 1028 -15.37 31.53 -18.21
N ARG A 1029 -16.46 32.24 -18.59
CA ARG A 1029 -17.85 31.87 -18.27
C ARG A 1029 -18.04 31.63 -16.77
N THR A 1030 -17.56 32.56 -15.96
CA THR A 1030 -17.51 32.42 -14.49
C THR A 1030 -18.30 33.51 -13.80
N LEU A 1031 -19.27 33.13 -12.98
CA LEU A 1031 -20.02 34.03 -12.10
C LEU A 1031 -19.48 33.93 -10.67
N THR A 1032 -18.91 35.01 -10.14
CA THR A 1032 -18.55 35.14 -8.72
C THR A 1032 -19.65 35.91 -7.98
N VAL A 1033 -20.15 35.38 -6.86
CA VAL A 1033 -21.13 36.03 -5.97
C VAL A 1033 -20.62 35.99 -4.53
N THR A 1034 -20.42 37.15 -3.91
CA THR A 1034 -19.94 37.26 -2.53
C THR A 1034 -21.06 37.70 -1.60
N VAL A 1035 -21.40 36.82 -0.66
CA VAL A 1035 -22.41 37.01 0.37
C VAL A 1035 -21.84 37.85 1.53
N PRO A 1036 -22.62 38.79 2.11
CA PRO A 1036 -22.22 39.48 3.35
C PRO A 1036 -22.00 38.50 4.51
N THR A 1037 -21.01 38.79 5.35
CA THR A 1037 -20.71 38.04 6.58
C THR A 1037 -21.95 37.88 7.45
N ARG A 1038 -22.17 36.66 7.95
CA ARG A 1038 -23.38 36.24 8.67
C ARG A 1038 -23.07 35.05 9.57
N SER A 1039 -23.93 34.80 10.55
CA SER A 1039 -23.77 33.65 11.43
C SER A 1039 -23.74 32.33 10.66
N VAL A 1040 -22.87 31.41 11.05
CA VAL A 1040 -22.81 30.04 10.49
C VAL A 1040 -24.07 29.22 10.76
N ARG A 1041 -24.98 29.71 11.62
CA ARG A 1041 -26.31 29.13 11.86
C ARG A 1041 -27.39 29.68 10.93
N ALA A 1042 -27.07 30.66 10.07
CA ALA A 1042 -27.97 31.14 9.03
C ALA A 1042 -27.86 30.27 7.77
N ALA A 1043 -29.00 29.81 7.25
CA ALA A 1043 -29.06 29.24 5.91
C ALA A 1043 -28.75 30.35 4.88
N THR A 1044 -28.10 30.00 3.78
CA THR A 1044 -27.83 30.93 2.67
C THR A 1044 -28.25 30.30 1.35
N THR A 1045 -28.91 31.08 0.50
CA THR A 1045 -29.15 30.66 -0.89
C THR A 1045 -28.62 31.67 -1.89
N ILE A 1046 -28.04 31.17 -2.99
CA ILE A 1046 -27.54 31.96 -4.10
C ILE A 1046 -28.13 31.37 -5.37
N SER A 1047 -28.71 32.19 -6.23
CA SER A 1047 -29.20 31.73 -7.54
C SER A 1047 -29.04 32.76 -8.63
N TYR A 1048 -28.98 32.29 -9.88
CA TYR A 1048 -28.94 33.15 -11.06
C TYR A 1048 -29.84 32.65 -12.20
N SER A 1049 -30.24 33.58 -13.07
CA SER A 1049 -31.12 33.35 -14.22
C SER A 1049 -30.80 34.30 -15.35
#